data_AF-A0A0D3KNK9-F1
#
_entry.id   AF-A0A0D3KNK9-F1
#
_cell.length_a   1.000
_cell.length_b   1.000
_cell.length_c   1.000
_cell.angle_alpha   90.00
_cell.angle_beta   90.00
_cell.angle_gamma   90.00
#
_symmetry.space_group_name_H-M   'P 1'
#
loop_
_entity.id
_entity.type
_entity.pdbx_description
1 polymer ?
#
loop_
_entity_poly.entity_id
_entity_poly.type
_entity_poly.pdbx_seq_one_letter_code
_entity_poly.pdbx_strand_id
1 'polypeptide(L)'
;MSRLGDGSHAAASGRSVHEHATVRFGGSFEGSPRSTEQLAPPRAAPSAAPPVRAGAPAASATNANFLKPGGGSKLLFNEAARQQLAPYAGAAGTTVHFTFGSSVMVDFVQNWLHFARRAALKPLLVGAADAALLSFCNNKSVPAAAISPDLDVWTYERKPAQEGVYQIKTQWAYFRHHDSDFLEMGLVKVAFLWELLVAGLNVLISDLDVVWLNGHWARWMAYGGAEPPLPEASLLAAADILVSTDELNAEADLAGRRPSHGSDLNTGVVFLRCTQGSKAMVQAWRQAMLGRKGDKHLNENVNDQSLFQGVVRGAELRGGELDELLRRSGAVDRLGLAEATSTRRVYRALGGPPCLPQERCAPSSFTFGTLPMRPFSGGHTWFNQNVQDMAGHEQPRNEPITVHFTFQFGDTGTYPHGKRQRAREAALWAVDPPEYFTEGVFVALDGPTYSEAEQAAVYARFPSWSPQRHMHMDAPQRQAVRDLLGLATAVGGIPVLPSLWCHCDRYWGFLKNCRFPMVPNMNLPFNCPQDALYDPTRWAAKGVRWREHTFLDNPNARPGVRVIRIANHHLRRLCRWLGSSQANANFNKLARYILTESSRYCPQEDMGGYGGGSFDWQNPFVAYNCTWGFHYPSPFPEGKAACSATGEQRERSSSAGGLLSSLLPPVNAAGEPLAGADGVNVAERPNSTTCPRIMLCDYNILPDGSMTKPIRWCNIEGYNGMKQDHLPATRAMLAKMPDGRCPYPPGDIPGMPGFDRRGHYIGA
;
A
#
# COMPACT_ATOMS: atom_id res chain seq x y z
N MET A 1 -54.06 2.91 -6.12
CA MET A 1 -55.02 3.18 -7.22
C MET A 1 -54.19 3.37 -8.48
N SER A 2 -54.23 2.61 -9.57
CA SER A 2 -54.99 1.41 -9.96
C SER A 2 -54.30 0.81 -11.21
N ARG A 3 -53.98 -0.50 -11.17
CA ARG A 3 -54.05 -1.59 -12.20
C ARG A 3 -53.49 -1.35 -13.62
N LEU A 4 -52.56 -2.16 -14.15
CA LEU A 4 -52.59 -3.60 -14.56
C LEU A 4 -53.55 -3.96 -15.72
N GLY A 5 -52.99 -4.63 -16.74
CA GLY A 5 -53.65 -5.37 -17.84
C GLY A 5 -52.79 -5.36 -19.12
N ASP A 6 -51.87 -6.31 -19.35
CA ASP A 6 -52.00 -7.62 -20.05
C ASP A 6 -52.34 -7.57 -21.55
N GLY A 7 -51.53 -8.26 -22.36
CA GLY A 7 -51.72 -8.45 -23.81
C GLY A 7 -50.58 -9.25 -24.47
N SER A 8 -50.86 -10.49 -24.79
CA SER A 8 -49.96 -11.60 -25.13
C SER A 8 -49.53 -11.78 -26.61
N HIS A 9 -48.37 -12.43 -26.78
CA HIS A 9 -47.97 -13.42 -27.81
C HIS A 9 -48.09 -13.16 -29.32
N ALA A 10 -46.93 -13.23 -30.00
CA ALA A 10 -46.76 -14.01 -31.25
C ALA A 10 -45.33 -14.58 -31.34
N ALA A 11 -45.23 -15.88 -31.55
CA ALA A 11 -43.99 -16.64 -31.68
C ALA A 11 -43.56 -16.76 -33.15
N ALA A 12 -42.24 -16.74 -33.40
CA ALA A 12 -41.65 -17.35 -34.59
C ALA A 12 -40.27 -17.91 -34.25
N SER A 13 -40.14 -19.21 -34.53
CA SER A 13 -39.07 -20.13 -34.22
C SER A 13 -37.79 -19.91 -35.02
N GLY A 14 -36.63 -20.00 -34.35
CA GLY A 14 -35.32 -20.19 -34.97
C GLY A 14 -34.47 -21.14 -34.11
N ARG A 15 -34.24 -22.35 -34.63
CA ARG A 15 -33.53 -23.47 -33.97
C ARG A 15 -32.09 -23.07 -33.60
N SER A 16 -31.69 -23.30 -32.36
CA SER A 16 -30.28 -23.39 -31.96
C SER A 16 -29.92 -24.85 -31.70
N VAL A 17 -28.82 -25.30 -32.29
CA VAL A 17 -28.27 -26.65 -32.17
C VAL A 17 -27.51 -26.73 -30.86
N HIS A 18 -27.93 -27.62 -29.97
CA HIS A 18 -27.19 -28.00 -28.78
C HIS A 18 -26.04 -28.91 -29.18
N GLU A 19 -24.80 -28.46 -28.96
CA GLU A 19 -23.64 -29.35 -28.89
C GLU A 19 -23.21 -29.49 -27.43
N HIS A 20 -23.37 -30.71 -26.92
CA HIS A 20 -22.94 -31.13 -25.59
C HIS A 20 -21.42 -31.23 -25.55
N ALA A 21 -20.75 -30.37 -24.77
CA ALA A 21 -19.39 -30.62 -24.32
C ALA A 21 -19.41 -30.95 -22.82
N THR A 22 -19.33 -32.25 -22.53
CA THR A 22 -19.23 -32.82 -21.19
C THR A 22 -17.85 -32.50 -20.61
N VAL A 23 -17.77 -31.57 -19.65
CA VAL A 23 -16.52 -31.33 -18.89
C VAL A 23 -16.43 -32.36 -17.77
N ARG A 24 -15.52 -33.32 -17.90
CA ARG A 24 -15.17 -34.30 -16.86
C ARG A 24 -14.34 -33.60 -15.78
N PHE A 25 -14.79 -33.72 -14.53
CA PHE A 25 -14.00 -33.43 -13.34
C PHE A 25 -13.11 -34.63 -13.00
N GLY A 26 -11.80 -34.39 -12.84
CA GLY A 26 -10.86 -35.36 -12.26
C GLY A 26 -9.41 -35.08 -12.64
N GLY A 27 -8.56 -34.78 -11.65
CA GLY A 27 -7.09 -34.79 -11.81
C GLY A 27 -6.30 -33.91 -10.84
N SER A 28 -6.01 -34.46 -9.65
CA SER A 28 -4.78 -34.30 -8.84
C SER A 28 -4.11 -32.92 -8.67
N PHE A 29 -4.14 -32.44 -7.44
CA PHE A 29 -3.15 -31.50 -6.88
C PHE A 29 -1.77 -32.17 -6.85
N GLU A 30 -0.93 -31.88 -7.84
CA GLU A 30 0.53 -31.98 -7.74
C GLU A 30 1.11 -30.60 -8.08
N GLY A 31 1.47 -29.85 -7.04
CA GLY A 31 2.30 -28.66 -7.18
C GLY A 31 3.72 -29.07 -7.52
N SER A 32 4.03 -29.17 -8.82
CA SER A 32 5.41 -29.26 -9.28
C SER A 32 6.13 -27.94 -8.97
N PRO A 33 7.39 -27.96 -8.46
CA PRO A 33 8.12 -26.76 -8.13
C PRO A 33 8.31 -25.90 -9.39
N ARG A 34 7.92 -24.62 -9.28
CA ARG A 34 8.08 -23.62 -10.33
C ARG A 34 9.52 -23.60 -10.81
N SER A 35 9.73 -23.91 -12.09
CA SER A 35 10.91 -23.42 -12.80
C SER A 35 10.80 -21.90 -12.84
N THR A 36 11.66 -21.25 -12.07
CA THR A 36 11.96 -19.82 -12.22
C THR A 36 12.56 -19.62 -13.61
N GLU A 37 11.75 -19.13 -14.54
CA GLU A 37 12.28 -18.60 -15.78
C GLU A 37 13.04 -17.31 -15.42
N GLN A 38 14.35 -17.42 -15.55
CA GLN A 38 15.34 -16.45 -15.18
C GLN A 38 15.14 -15.15 -15.98
N LEU A 39 15.14 -14.00 -15.29
CA LEU A 39 15.64 -12.78 -15.89
C LEU A 39 17.14 -12.99 -16.15
N ALA A 40 17.48 -13.42 -17.36
CA ALA A 40 18.86 -13.59 -17.81
C ALA A 40 19.64 -12.26 -17.70
N PRO A 41 20.94 -12.29 -17.39
CA PRO A 41 21.77 -11.10 -17.42
C PRO A 41 21.86 -10.55 -18.86
N PRO A 42 21.83 -9.23 -19.08
CA PRO A 42 21.93 -8.68 -20.42
C PRO A 42 23.30 -9.01 -21.02
N ARG A 43 23.29 -9.48 -22.27
CA ARG A 43 24.47 -9.65 -23.11
C ARG A 43 25.28 -8.33 -23.19
N ALA A 44 26.59 -8.48 -23.25
CA ALA A 44 27.55 -7.39 -23.41
C ALA A 44 27.15 -6.43 -24.56
N ALA A 45 27.31 -5.13 -24.29
CA ALA A 45 27.00 -4.05 -25.20
C ALA A 45 27.67 -4.21 -26.57
N PRO A 46 26.97 -3.94 -27.70
CA PRO A 46 27.65 -3.78 -28.97
C PRO A 46 28.47 -2.48 -28.96
N SER A 47 29.71 -2.63 -29.44
CA SER A 47 30.71 -1.59 -29.67
C SER A 47 30.16 -0.31 -30.30
N ALA A 48 30.72 0.82 -29.84
CA ALA A 48 30.45 2.19 -30.27
C ALA A 48 30.30 2.36 -31.79
N ALA A 49 29.22 3.02 -32.21
CA ALA A 49 29.06 3.60 -33.54
C ALA A 49 29.47 5.09 -33.53
N PRO A 50 30.05 5.62 -34.63
CA PRO A 50 30.75 6.90 -34.66
C PRO A 50 29.81 8.12 -34.66
N PRO A 51 30.32 9.33 -34.33
CA PRO A 51 29.48 10.50 -34.13
C PRO A 51 28.98 11.06 -35.47
N VAL A 52 27.66 11.24 -35.58
CA VAL A 52 27.03 11.97 -36.68
C VAL A 52 27.32 13.46 -36.50
N ARG A 53 27.89 14.08 -37.55
CA ARG A 53 28.30 15.48 -37.59
C ARG A 53 27.11 16.44 -37.61
N ALA A 54 27.34 17.55 -36.92
CA ALA A 54 26.46 18.67 -36.66
C ALA A 54 26.01 19.46 -37.90
N GLY A 55 24.79 19.99 -37.80
CA GLY A 55 24.28 21.12 -38.55
C GLY A 55 23.35 21.94 -37.65
N ALA A 56 23.94 22.69 -36.71
CA ALA A 56 23.22 23.67 -35.90
C ALA A 56 23.65 25.08 -36.34
N PRO A 57 22.73 26.07 -36.48
CA PRO A 57 23.11 27.45 -36.27
C PRO A 57 23.45 27.62 -34.78
N ALA A 58 24.59 28.25 -34.49
CA ALA A 58 25.12 28.43 -33.15
C ALA A 58 24.13 29.18 -32.23
N ALA A 59 23.50 28.44 -31.31
CA ALA A 59 22.83 29.03 -30.16
C ALA A 59 23.88 29.29 -29.06
N SER A 60 24.12 30.57 -28.82
CA SER A 60 24.87 31.22 -27.74
C SER A 60 25.13 30.42 -26.45
N ALA A 61 26.40 30.35 -26.04
CA ALA A 61 26.91 29.74 -24.81
C ALA A 61 26.60 30.51 -23.50
N THR A 62 25.35 30.97 -23.25
CA THR A 62 25.07 31.92 -22.15
C THR A 62 24.08 31.51 -21.04
N ASN A 63 23.53 30.29 -20.97
CA ASN A 63 22.49 29.97 -19.95
C ASN A 63 22.87 28.94 -18.86
N ALA A 64 24.15 28.82 -18.49
CA ALA A 64 24.57 28.07 -17.29
C ALA A 64 24.52 28.89 -15.99
N ASN A 65 24.07 30.15 -16.03
CA ASN A 65 24.11 31.04 -14.86
C ASN A 65 23.29 30.53 -13.68
N PHE A 66 22.17 29.81 -13.92
CA PHE A 66 21.36 29.26 -12.83
C PHE A 66 22.10 28.22 -11.96
N LEU A 67 23.16 27.58 -12.48
CA LEU A 67 23.99 26.63 -11.74
C LEU A 67 25.08 27.30 -10.89
N LYS A 68 25.37 28.59 -11.12
CA LYS A 68 26.43 29.31 -10.43
C LYS A 68 25.89 29.94 -9.14
N PRO A 69 26.65 29.88 -8.02
CA PRO A 69 26.34 30.69 -6.84
C PRO A 69 26.21 32.18 -7.23
N GLY A 70 25.12 32.83 -6.83
CA GLY A 70 24.84 34.23 -7.18
C GLY A 70 24.34 34.48 -8.60
N GLY A 71 24.17 33.45 -9.44
CA GLY A 71 23.68 33.57 -10.83
C GLY A 71 22.18 33.79 -10.98
N GLY A 72 21.53 34.39 -9.97
CA GLY A 72 20.10 34.71 -9.96
C GLY A 72 19.18 33.60 -9.45
N SER A 73 19.59 32.32 -9.52
CA SER A 73 18.78 31.21 -9.01
C SER A 73 18.58 31.31 -7.50
N LYS A 74 17.41 30.84 -7.04
CA LYS A 74 17.07 30.67 -5.63
C LYS A 74 17.37 29.25 -5.13
N LEU A 75 17.95 28.41 -5.98
CA LEU A 75 18.45 27.08 -5.63
C LEU A 75 19.97 27.10 -5.44
N LEU A 76 20.42 26.43 -4.39
CA LEU A 76 21.81 26.15 -4.08
C LEU A 76 22.14 24.73 -4.52
N PHE A 77 22.70 24.59 -5.72
CA PHE A 77 23.15 23.29 -6.25
C PHE A 77 24.47 22.89 -5.61
N ASN A 78 24.59 21.62 -5.19
CA ASN A 78 25.88 21.08 -4.76
C ASN A 78 26.82 20.78 -5.94
N GLU A 79 28.05 20.38 -5.64
CA GLU A 79 29.06 20.12 -6.68
C GLU A 79 28.63 19.02 -7.65
N ALA A 80 28.11 17.90 -7.15
CA ALA A 80 27.62 16.80 -7.97
C ALA A 80 26.49 17.24 -8.93
N ALA A 81 25.55 18.06 -8.46
CA ALA A 81 24.48 18.61 -9.30
C ALA A 81 25.02 19.56 -10.37
N ARG A 82 25.96 20.45 -10.03
CA ARG A 82 26.59 21.33 -11.01
C ARG A 82 27.32 20.55 -12.11
N GLN A 83 28.07 19.51 -11.73
CA GLN A 83 28.78 18.65 -12.70
C GLN A 83 27.80 17.88 -13.60
N GLN A 84 26.74 17.32 -13.03
CA GLN A 84 25.78 16.53 -13.80
C GLN A 84 24.87 17.37 -14.70
N LEU A 85 24.51 18.59 -14.28
CA LEU A 85 23.63 19.49 -15.04
C LEU A 85 24.38 20.39 -16.02
N ALA A 86 25.68 20.62 -15.84
CA ALA A 86 26.48 21.47 -16.73
C ALA A 86 26.38 21.08 -18.23
N PRO A 87 26.40 19.80 -18.64
CA PRO A 87 26.24 19.42 -20.04
C PRO A 87 24.87 19.80 -20.65
N TYR A 88 23.87 20.00 -19.80
CA TYR A 88 22.50 20.33 -20.20
C TYR A 88 22.19 21.83 -20.08
N ALA A 89 23.14 22.63 -19.58
CA ALA A 89 22.96 24.06 -19.44
C ALA A 89 22.81 24.74 -20.81
N GLY A 90 21.61 25.25 -21.09
CA GLY A 90 21.25 25.83 -22.39
C GLY A 90 20.57 24.87 -23.36
N ALA A 91 20.48 23.56 -23.04
CA ALA A 91 19.66 22.60 -23.77
C ALA A 91 18.21 22.66 -23.28
N ALA A 92 17.46 23.63 -23.80
CA ALA A 92 16.04 23.80 -23.49
C ALA A 92 15.28 22.48 -23.69
N GLY A 93 14.40 22.14 -22.74
CA GLY A 93 13.62 20.91 -22.79
C GLY A 93 14.34 19.64 -22.29
N THR A 94 15.53 19.77 -21.68
CA THR A 94 16.12 18.66 -20.93
C THR A 94 15.21 18.25 -19.77
N THR A 95 14.90 16.96 -19.63
CA THR A 95 14.13 16.42 -18.51
C THR A 95 15.03 16.05 -17.34
N VAL A 96 14.89 16.77 -16.22
CA VAL A 96 15.48 16.39 -14.94
C VAL A 96 14.53 15.44 -14.20
N HIS A 97 15.06 14.32 -13.73
CA HIS A 97 14.36 13.37 -12.88
C HIS A 97 14.56 13.79 -11.43
N PHE A 98 13.51 14.28 -10.81
CA PHE A 98 13.56 15.02 -9.58
C PHE A 98 12.79 14.29 -8.48
N THR A 99 13.35 14.29 -7.27
CA THR A 99 12.60 13.96 -6.05
C THR A 99 12.93 14.99 -4.97
N PHE A 100 12.09 15.09 -3.95
CA PHE A 100 12.26 16.06 -2.87
C PHE A 100 11.89 15.43 -1.53
N GLY A 101 12.65 15.75 -0.49
CA GLY A 101 12.26 15.43 0.88
C GLY A 101 13.26 15.89 1.93
N SER A 102 13.20 15.24 3.10
CA SER A 102 13.93 15.60 4.31
C SER A 102 14.82 14.45 4.80
N SER A 103 15.81 14.78 5.62
CA SER A 103 16.74 13.85 6.27
C SER A 103 16.05 12.75 7.09
N VAL A 104 14.80 12.95 7.50
CA VAL A 104 14.04 11.94 8.25
C VAL A 104 13.65 10.74 7.38
N MET A 105 13.58 10.93 6.07
CA MET A 105 13.33 9.88 5.08
C MET A 105 14.57 9.59 4.22
N VAL A 106 15.77 9.70 4.80
CA VAL A 106 17.04 9.48 4.08
C VAL A 106 17.16 8.06 3.51
N ASP A 107 16.56 7.07 4.15
CA ASP A 107 16.46 5.71 3.65
C ASP A 107 15.58 5.63 2.39
N PHE A 108 14.44 6.31 2.34
CA PHE A 108 13.65 6.41 1.12
C PHE A 108 14.41 7.16 0.00
N VAL A 109 15.18 8.20 0.33
CA VAL A 109 16.08 8.85 -0.65
C VAL A 109 17.09 7.85 -1.21
N GLN A 110 17.70 7.02 -0.37
CA GLN A 110 18.62 5.97 -0.81
C GLN A 110 17.91 4.92 -1.68
N ASN A 111 16.70 4.50 -1.32
CA ASN A 111 15.91 3.55 -2.09
C ASN A 111 15.56 4.12 -3.47
N TRP A 112 15.05 5.37 -3.51
CA TRP A 112 14.74 6.07 -4.74
C TRP A 112 15.97 6.17 -5.64
N LEU A 113 17.12 6.59 -5.10
CA LEU A 113 18.38 6.68 -5.84
C LEU A 113 18.84 5.34 -6.39
N HIS A 114 18.69 4.25 -5.63
CA HIS A 114 19.03 2.91 -6.08
C HIS A 114 18.24 2.54 -7.34
N PHE A 115 16.92 2.66 -7.29
CA PHE A 115 16.04 2.28 -8.38
C PHE A 115 16.12 3.25 -9.57
N ALA A 116 16.20 4.55 -9.33
CA ALA A 116 16.38 5.55 -10.39
C ALA A 116 17.69 5.34 -11.17
N ARG A 117 18.80 5.01 -10.48
CA ARG A 117 20.08 4.68 -11.13
C ARG A 117 20.00 3.36 -11.90
N ARG A 118 19.36 2.33 -11.32
CA ARG A 118 19.14 1.05 -12.00
C ARG A 118 18.29 1.19 -13.26
N ALA A 119 17.31 2.09 -13.24
CA ALA A 119 16.50 2.50 -14.39
C ALA A 119 17.25 3.41 -15.39
N ALA A 120 18.53 3.71 -15.14
CA ALA A 120 19.38 4.57 -15.97
C ALA A 120 18.81 5.99 -16.18
N LEU A 121 18.03 6.50 -15.22
CA LEU A 121 17.47 7.84 -15.28
C LEU A 121 18.58 8.90 -15.15
N LYS A 122 18.56 9.90 -16.04
CA LYS A 122 19.51 11.01 -16.02
C LYS A 122 18.96 12.23 -16.78
N PRO A 123 19.33 13.45 -16.38
CA PRO A 123 19.98 13.78 -15.11
C PRO A 123 19.08 13.55 -13.89
N LEU A 124 19.68 13.23 -12.74
CA LEU A 124 19.01 13.08 -11.45
C LEU A 124 19.22 14.32 -10.60
N LEU A 125 18.25 14.67 -9.77
CA LEU A 125 18.37 15.75 -8.79
C LEU A 125 17.52 15.47 -7.54
N VAL A 126 18.12 15.59 -6.36
CA VAL A 126 17.42 15.55 -5.07
C VAL A 126 17.22 16.96 -4.52
N GLY A 127 15.98 17.37 -4.30
CA GLY A 127 15.63 18.58 -3.56
C GLY A 127 15.74 18.32 -2.06
N ALA A 128 16.72 18.95 -1.40
CA ALA A 128 16.93 18.85 0.03
C ALA A 128 16.08 19.91 0.77
N ALA A 129 15.14 19.46 1.59
CA ALA A 129 14.28 20.31 2.43
C ALA A 129 14.98 20.86 3.67
N ASP A 130 16.09 20.25 4.07
CA ASP A 130 16.85 20.59 5.28
C ASP A 130 18.37 20.44 5.07
N ALA A 131 19.15 21.00 5.98
CA ALA A 131 20.61 20.99 5.90
C ALA A 131 21.21 19.58 6.04
N ALA A 132 20.57 18.73 6.85
CA ALA A 132 21.08 17.38 7.14
C ALA A 132 21.00 16.49 5.89
N LEU A 133 19.93 16.59 5.10
CA LEU A 133 19.81 15.87 3.83
C LEU A 133 20.80 16.42 2.79
N LEU A 134 20.98 17.74 2.71
CA LEU A 134 21.99 18.32 1.81
C LEU A 134 23.40 17.83 2.20
N SER A 135 23.72 17.78 3.49
CA SER A 135 25.00 17.25 3.99
C SER A 135 25.17 15.77 3.62
N PHE A 136 24.13 14.95 3.81
CA PHE A 136 24.12 13.57 3.35
C PHE A 136 24.41 13.47 1.84
N CYS A 137 23.73 14.28 1.02
CA CYS A 137 23.94 14.29 -0.42
C CYS A 137 25.37 14.71 -0.81
N ASN A 138 25.93 15.71 -0.14
CA ASN A 138 27.32 16.12 -0.35
C ASN A 138 28.30 14.98 -0.03
N ASN A 139 28.14 14.34 1.12
CA ASN A 139 29.00 13.24 1.56
C ASN A 139 28.92 12.00 0.66
N LYS A 140 27.79 11.79 -0.01
CA LYS A 140 27.56 10.67 -0.93
C LYS A 140 27.72 11.04 -2.40
N SER A 141 28.17 12.27 -2.70
CA SER A 141 28.24 12.82 -4.06
C SER A 141 26.93 12.63 -4.85
N VAL A 142 25.79 12.75 -4.17
CA VAL A 142 24.47 12.72 -4.77
C VAL A 142 24.16 14.11 -5.32
N PRO A 143 23.73 14.23 -6.59
CA PRO A 143 23.27 15.50 -7.16
C PRO A 143 22.09 16.04 -6.36
N ALA A 144 22.28 17.19 -5.71
CA ALA A 144 21.25 17.81 -4.89
C ALA A 144 21.21 19.32 -5.02
N ALA A 145 20.04 19.88 -4.74
CA ALA A 145 19.82 21.31 -4.60
C ALA A 145 19.03 21.59 -3.31
N ALA A 146 19.33 22.70 -2.64
CA ALA A 146 18.53 23.22 -1.54
C ALA A 146 17.97 24.60 -1.88
N ILE A 147 16.91 25.04 -1.21
CA ILE A 147 16.45 26.43 -1.33
C ILE A 147 17.42 27.35 -0.58
N SER A 148 17.75 28.48 -1.21
CA SER A 148 18.61 29.52 -0.63
C SER A 148 18.03 30.03 0.70
N PRO A 149 18.84 30.19 1.77
CA PRO A 149 18.36 30.54 3.11
C PRO A 149 17.71 31.93 3.18
N ASP A 150 18.04 32.80 2.23
CA ASP A 150 17.46 34.13 2.10
C ASP A 150 16.10 34.14 1.39
N LEU A 151 15.62 33.03 0.81
CA LEU A 151 14.29 32.98 0.19
C LEU A 151 13.19 32.77 1.23
N ASP A 152 12.18 33.65 1.25
CA ASP A 152 10.89 33.35 1.85
C ASP A 152 9.97 32.67 0.83
N VAL A 153 9.67 31.38 1.00
CA VAL A 153 8.79 30.64 0.08
C VAL A 153 7.34 31.15 0.06
N TRP A 154 6.89 31.80 1.13
CA TRP A 154 5.53 32.35 1.25
C TRP A 154 5.34 33.63 0.43
N THR A 155 6.31 34.55 0.44
CA THR A 155 6.25 35.79 -0.35
C THR A 155 6.99 35.70 -1.67
N TYR A 156 7.89 34.72 -1.76
CA TYR A 156 8.86 34.54 -2.84
C TYR A 156 9.90 35.67 -2.95
N GLU A 157 10.11 36.42 -1.87
CA GLU A 157 11.06 37.54 -1.78
C GLU A 157 12.34 37.14 -1.04
N ARG A 158 13.45 37.82 -1.35
CA ARG A 158 14.69 37.64 -0.60
C ARG A 158 14.66 38.46 0.69
N LYS A 159 15.03 37.85 1.81
CA LYS A 159 15.25 38.44 3.12
C LYS A 159 16.75 38.71 3.32
N PRO A 160 17.16 39.48 4.36
CA PRO A 160 18.58 39.60 4.71
C PRO A 160 19.22 38.21 4.84
N ALA A 161 20.41 38.05 4.27
CA ALA A 161 21.08 36.76 4.18
C ALA A 161 21.24 36.13 5.57
N GLN A 162 20.76 34.89 5.69
CA GLN A 162 21.03 34.01 6.84
C GLN A 162 22.05 32.95 6.41
N GLU A 163 22.90 32.51 7.33
CA GLU A 163 23.83 31.41 7.07
C GLU A 163 23.07 30.08 6.86
N GLY A 164 23.61 29.19 6.01
CA GLY A 164 23.09 27.84 5.81
C GLY A 164 22.16 27.68 4.61
N VAL A 165 21.11 26.88 4.76
CA VAL A 165 20.07 26.64 3.75
C VAL A 165 18.69 26.80 4.36
N TYR A 166 17.67 27.05 3.53
CA TYR A 166 16.29 27.10 4.01
C TYR A 166 15.97 25.84 4.83
N GLN A 167 15.47 26.05 6.04
CA GLN A 167 14.93 24.99 6.88
C GLN A 167 13.43 25.17 6.91
N ILE A 168 12.69 24.11 6.58
CA ILE A 168 11.27 24.05 6.94
C ILE A 168 11.19 24.27 8.46
N LYS A 169 10.40 25.26 8.89
CA LYS A 169 10.43 25.74 10.29
C LYS A 169 9.81 24.77 11.31
N THR A 170 9.31 23.63 10.86
CA THR A 170 8.46 22.75 11.65
C THR A 170 9.31 21.62 12.24
N GLN A 171 9.10 21.33 13.53
CA GLN A 171 9.94 20.39 14.32
C GLN A 171 9.72 18.90 14.01
N TRP A 172 9.12 18.51 12.88
CA TRP A 172 8.46 17.20 12.75
C TRP A 172 9.12 16.21 11.79
N ALA A 173 9.06 14.93 12.20
CA ALA A 173 9.76 13.80 11.61
C ALA A 173 9.05 13.16 10.39
N TYR A 174 7.72 13.25 10.26
CA TYR A 174 7.02 12.75 9.07
C TYR A 174 5.73 13.55 8.81
N PHE A 175 5.49 13.87 7.53
CA PHE A 175 4.75 15.07 7.13
C PHE A 175 3.21 15.02 7.24
N ARG A 176 2.58 13.88 7.54
CA ARG A 176 1.16 13.62 7.18
C ARG A 176 0.07 14.23 8.10
N HIS A 177 0.37 14.70 9.32
CA HIS A 177 -0.68 14.92 10.34
C HIS A 177 -0.66 16.29 11.06
N HIS A 178 -0.28 17.41 10.41
CA HIS A 178 -0.33 18.74 11.04
C HIS A 178 -0.92 19.83 10.12
N ASP A 179 -1.86 20.62 10.66
CA ASP A 179 -2.84 21.42 9.92
C ASP A 179 -2.25 22.60 9.12
N SER A 180 -1.23 23.32 9.62
CA SER A 180 -0.61 24.47 8.92
C SER A 180 0.69 24.15 8.17
N ASP A 181 1.32 23.02 8.51
CA ASP A 181 2.73 22.74 8.22
C ASP A 181 2.90 21.98 6.91
N PHE A 182 1.87 21.20 6.54
CA PHE A 182 1.80 20.50 5.26
C PHE A 182 1.81 21.48 4.07
N LEU A 183 1.21 22.65 4.24
CA LEU A 183 1.19 23.70 3.21
C LEU A 183 2.58 24.29 2.96
N GLU A 184 3.42 24.43 4.00
CA GLU A 184 4.79 24.92 3.84
C GLU A 184 5.63 23.93 3.02
N MET A 185 5.50 22.63 3.28
CA MET A 185 6.16 21.59 2.48
C MET A 185 5.72 21.65 1.01
N GLY A 186 4.41 21.79 0.75
CA GLY A 186 3.88 21.97 -0.59
C GLY A 186 4.45 23.22 -1.30
N LEU A 187 4.61 24.33 -0.58
CA LEU A 187 5.22 25.55 -1.11
C LEU A 187 6.72 25.37 -1.43
N VAL A 188 7.46 24.62 -0.61
CA VAL A 188 8.85 24.25 -0.89
C VAL A 188 8.95 23.39 -2.15
N LYS A 189 8.09 22.37 -2.29
CA LYS A 189 7.99 21.53 -3.51
C LYS A 189 7.77 22.41 -4.74
N VAL A 190 6.78 23.31 -4.68
CA VAL A 190 6.47 24.26 -5.76
C VAL A 190 7.62 25.23 -6.06
N ALA A 191 8.37 25.68 -5.05
CA ALA A 191 9.53 26.55 -5.26
C ALA A 191 10.65 25.86 -6.05
N PHE A 192 10.92 24.57 -5.79
CA PHE A 192 11.85 23.78 -6.61
C PHE A 192 11.36 23.65 -8.05
N LEU A 193 10.10 23.25 -8.24
CA LEU A 193 9.50 23.11 -9.58
C LEU A 193 9.59 24.42 -10.36
N TRP A 194 9.27 25.54 -9.72
CA TRP A 194 9.36 26.87 -10.34
C TRP A 194 10.76 27.20 -10.84
N GLU A 195 11.78 27.09 -9.98
CA GLU A 195 13.15 27.45 -10.32
C GLU A 195 13.71 26.58 -11.44
N LEU A 196 13.38 25.28 -11.47
CA LEU A 196 13.79 24.38 -12.54
C LEU A 196 13.09 24.72 -13.88
N LEU A 197 11.80 25.03 -13.85
CA LEU A 197 11.05 25.45 -15.05
C LEU A 197 11.51 26.80 -15.60
N VAL A 198 11.86 27.75 -14.72
CA VAL A 198 12.42 29.05 -15.12
C VAL A 198 13.83 28.89 -15.70
N ALA A 199 14.61 27.92 -15.20
CA ALA A 199 15.91 27.54 -15.79
C ALA A 199 15.79 26.87 -17.17
N GLY A 200 14.58 26.60 -17.68
CA GLY A 200 14.34 26.01 -19.00
C GLY A 200 14.38 24.48 -19.02
N LEU A 201 14.26 23.84 -17.85
CA LEU A 201 14.28 22.39 -17.69
C LEU A 201 12.85 21.85 -17.62
N ASN A 202 12.60 20.72 -18.31
CA ASN A 202 11.44 19.88 -18.00
C ASN A 202 11.71 19.17 -16.68
N VAL A 203 10.67 18.94 -15.89
CA VAL A 203 10.78 18.28 -14.59
C VAL A 203 9.89 17.05 -14.57
N LEU A 204 10.49 15.87 -14.40
CA LEU A 204 9.79 14.65 -14.06
C LEU A 204 9.97 14.43 -12.56
N ILE A 205 9.02 14.90 -11.76
CA ILE A 205 9.05 14.73 -10.30
C ILE A 205 8.39 13.42 -9.92
N SER A 206 9.00 12.71 -8.97
CA SER A 206 8.33 11.65 -8.22
C SER A 206 8.57 11.77 -6.71
N ASP A 207 7.58 11.38 -5.90
CA ASP A 207 7.74 11.30 -4.44
C ASP A 207 8.82 10.27 -4.04
N LEU A 208 9.33 10.37 -2.80
CA LEU A 208 10.42 9.53 -2.30
C LEU A 208 10.06 8.04 -2.18
N ASP A 209 8.78 7.75 -2.05
CA ASP A 209 8.19 6.42 -1.97
C ASP A 209 7.66 5.94 -3.33
N VAL A 210 8.23 6.46 -4.42
CA VAL A 210 8.12 5.92 -5.77
C VAL A 210 9.38 5.13 -6.12
N VAL A 211 9.19 3.93 -6.65
CA VAL A 211 10.25 3.11 -7.23
C VAL A 211 10.16 3.13 -8.75
N TRP A 212 11.28 3.42 -9.41
CA TRP A 212 11.44 3.34 -10.87
C TRP A 212 11.95 1.95 -11.27
N LEU A 213 11.13 1.18 -11.97
CA LEU A 213 11.46 -0.19 -12.39
C LEU A 213 12.34 -0.21 -13.65
N ASN A 214 12.13 0.75 -14.55
CA ASN A 214 12.88 0.91 -15.80
C ASN A 214 12.89 2.37 -16.28
N GLY A 215 13.65 2.64 -17.34
CA GLY A 215 13.82 3.97 -17.94
C GLY A 215 12.84 4.31 -19.07
N HIS A 216 11.75 3.55 -19.25
CA HIS A 216 10.88 3.65 -20.44
C HIS A 216 9.82 4.77 -20.36
N TRP A 217 9.90 5.68 -19.39
CA TRP A 217 8.93 6.76 -19.18
C TRP A 217 8.70 7.64 -20.42
N ALA A 218 9.73 7.85 -21.24
CA ALA A 218 9.68 8.76 -22.38
C ALA A 218 8.61 8.35 -23.42
N ARG A 219 8.33 7.06 -23.56
CA ARG A 219 7.30 6.55 -24.49
C ARG A 219 5.88 7.01 -24.13
N TRP A 220 5.65 7.49 -22.91
CA TRP A 220 4.36 8.05 -22.48
C TRP A 220 4.33 9.58 -22.51
N MET A 221 5.50 10.23 -22.52
CA MET A 221 5.60 11.64 -22.13
C MET A 221 6.30 12.53 -23.15
N ALA A 222 7.11 12.02 -24.07
CA ALA A 222 8.00 12.89 -24.84
C ALA A 222 8.02 12.56 -26.33
N TYR A 223 8.06 13.61 -27.14
CA TYR A 223 8.57 13.57 -28.50
C TYR A 223 10.09 13.78 -28.47
N GLY A 224 10.84 13.02 -29.27
CA GLY A 224 12.30 13.18 -29.38
C GLY A 224 13.15 12.22 -28.54
N GLY A 225 12.54 11.19 -27.94
CA GLY A 225 13.28 10.02 -27.43
C GLY A 225 13.83 9.16 -28.58
N ALA A 226 14.59 8.12 -28.25
CA ALA A 226 15.08 7.14 -29.23
C ALA A 226 13.92 6.47 -30.00
N GLU A 227 12.77 6.36 -29.36
CA GLU A 227 11.52 5.88 -29.93
C GLU A 227 10.44 6.97 -29.84
N PRO A 228 9.48 7.01 -30.79
CA PRO A 228 8.30 7.87 -30.65
C PRO A 228 7.47 7.45 -29.42
N PRO A 229 6.62 8.35 -28.90
CA PRO A 229 5.66 7.95 -27.88
C PRO A 229 4.73 6.85 -28.41
N LEU A 230 4.18 6.06 -27.50
CA LEU A 230 3.18 5.05 -27.83
C LEU A 230 2.00 5.72 -28.55
N PRO A 231 1.39 5.03 -29.53
CA PRO A 231 0.23 5.57 -30.25
C PRO A 231 -0.85 6.11 -29.29
N GLU A 232 -1.14 5.35 -28.22
CA GLU A 232 -2.11 5.69 -27.18
C GLU A 232 -1.77 6.95 -26.38
N ALA A 233 -0.49 7.36 -26.36
CA ALA A 233 0.06 8.48 -25.61
C ALA A 233 0.41 9.68 -26.51
N SER A 234 0.11 9.62 -27.81
CA SER A 234 0.52 10.64 -28.78
C SER A 234 0.09 12.04 -28.35
N LEU A 235 -1.14 12.23 -27.88
CA LEU A 235 -1.58 13.55 -27.40
C LEU A 235 -0.93 13.94 -26.06
N LEU A 236 -0.69 12.98 -25.17
CA LEU A 236 -0.06 13.23 -23.88
C LEU A 236 1.35 13.81 -24.04
N ALA A 237 2.09 13.36 -25.06
CA ALA A 237 3.45 13.83 -25.35
C ALA A 237 3.52 15.34 -25.68
N ALA A 238 2.40 15.98 -26.00
CA ALA A 238 2.29 17.41 -26.29
C ALA A 238 1.78 18.29 -25.13
N ALA A 239 1.13 17.71 -24.11
CA ALA A 239 0.51 18.46 -23.02
C ALA A 239 1.53 19.31 -22.24
N ASP A 240 1.11 20.29 -21.44
CA ASP A 240 2.05 20.99 -20.55
C ASP A 240 2.45 20.09 -19.37
N ILE A 241 1.45 19.43 -18.77
CA ILE A 241 1.58 18.61 -17.57
C ILE A 241 1.02 17.21 -17.77
N LEU A 242 1.68 16.20 -17.23
CA LEU A 242 1.12 14.85 -17.05
C LEU A 242 1.18 14.46 -15.59
N VAL A 243 0.18 13.73 -15.11
CA VAL A 243 0.06 13.37 -13.70
C VAL A 243 -0.47 11.95 -13.54
N SER A 244 0.03 11.21 -12.55
CA SER A 244 -0.51 9.90 -12.16
C SER A 244 -1.94 9.99 -11.62
N THR A 245 -2.60 8.84 -11.50
CA THR A 245 -4.01 8.73 -11.10
C THR A 245 -4.17 7.73 -9.97
N ASP A 246 -5.11 8.01 -9.06
CA ASP A 246 -5.62 7.05 -8.06
C ASP A 246 -6.85 6.28 -8.61
N GLU A 247 -7.10 6.32 -9.92
CA GLU A 247 -8.03 5.39 -10.59
C GLU A 247 -7.62 3.95 -10.27
N LEU A 248 -8.60 3.10 -9.97
CA LEU A 248 -8.37 1.71 -9.59
C LEU A 248 -8.97 0.71 -10.59
N ASN A 249 -9.81 1.17 -11.52
CA ASN A 249 -10.39 0.33 -12.56
C ASN A 249 -9.49 0.24 -13.80
N ALA A 250 -8.72 -0.85 -13.90
CA ALA A 250 -7.79 -1.08 -15.01
C ALA A 250 -8.46 -1.12 -16.39
N GLU A 251 -9.67 -1.68 -16.52
CA GLU A 251 -10.38 -1.74 -17.81
C GLU A 251 -10.86 -0.36 -18.27
N ALA A 252 -11.42 0.43 -17.34
CA ALA A 252 -11.84 1.80 -17.63
C ALA A 252 -10.65 2.70 -17.99
N ASP A 253 -9.55 2.57 -17.25
CA ASP A 253 -8.31 3.30 -17.51
C ASP A 253 -7.74 2.94 -18.88
N LEU A 254 -7.62 1.65 -19.22
CA LEU A 254 -7.15 1.20 -20.53
C LEU A 254 -7.98 1.73 -21.70
N ALA A 255 -9.29 1.87 -21.51
CA ALA A 255 -10.20 2.47 -22.49
C ALA A 255 -10.04 4.01 -22.60
N GLY A 256 -9.10 4.62 -21.88
CA GLY A 256 -8.87 6.05 -21.88
C GLY A 256 -10.01 6.85 -21.26
N ARG A 257 -10.88 6.19 -20.48
CA ARG A 257 -11.96 6.90 -19.78
C ARG A 257 -11.34 7.84 -18.79
N ARG A 258 -11.90 9.05 -18.71
CA ARG A 258 -11.53 9.98 -17.64
C ARG A 258 -11.73 9.25 -16.30
N PRO A 259 -10.79 9.40 -15.35
CA PRO A 259 -11.00 8.90 -14.01
C PRO A 259 -12.41 9.30 -13.53
N SER A 260 -13.18 8.31 -13.07
CA SER A 260 -14.61 8.50 -12.79
C SER A 260 -14.83 9.57 -11.70
N HIS A 261 -16.06 10.08 -11.53
CA HIS A 261 -16.39 10.95 -10.39
C HIS A 261 -16.08 10.19 -9.07
N GLY A 262 -14.90 10.45 -8.50
CA GLY A 262 -14.38 9.72 -7.33
C GLY A 262 -12.93 9.23 -7.45
N SER A 263 -12.33 9.24 -8.64
CA SER A 263 -10.92 8.88 -8.84
C SER A 263 -10.05 10.15 -8.81
N ASP A 264 -9.22 10.29 -7.78
CA ASP A 264 -8.37 11.46 -7.60
C ASP A 264 -7.12 11.43 -8.49
N LEU A 265 -6.54 12.62 -8.73
CA LEU A 265 -5.22 12.73 -9.34
C LEU A 265 -4.18 12.49 -8.24
N ASN A 266 -3.11 11.78 -8.59
CA ASN A 266 -2.04 11.46 -7.66
C ASN A 266 -0.79 12.29 -7.99
N THR A 267 -0.30 13.10 -7.06
CA THR A 267 0.88 13.96 -7.27
C THR A 267 2.22 13.23 -7.08
N GLY A 268 2.19 11.93 -6.86
CA GLY A 268 3.38 11.10 -6.67
C GLY A 268 4.24 10.95 -7.92
N VAL A 269 3.69 11.08 -9.13
CA VAL A 269 4.45 11.23 -10.38
C VAL A 269 3.83 12.33 -11.22
N VAL A 270 4.60 13.40 -11.47
CA VAL A 270 4.17 14.54 -12.30
C VAL A 270 5.27 14.89 -13.29
N PHE A 271 4.91 15.02 -14.57
CA PHE A 271 5.77 15.54 -15.60
C PHE A 271 5.35 16.96 -15.96
N LEU A 272 6.27 17.92 -15.86
CA LEU A 272 6.06 19.32 -16.20
C LEU A 272 7.04 19.72 -17.31
N ARG A 273 6.52 20.11 -18.46
CA ARG A 273 7.37 20.69 -19.52
C ARG A 273 7.69 22.14 -19.20
N CYS A 274 8.83 22.66 -19.65
CA CYS A 274 9.27 24.05 -19.45
C CYS A 274 8.48 25.05 -20.31
N THR A 275 7.15 24.98 -20.28
CA THR A 275 6.24 25.83 -21.05
C THR A 275 5.67 26.94 -20.18
N GLN A 276 5.06 27.94 -20.83
CA GLN A 276 4.27 28.97 -20.14
C GLN A 276 3.06 28.34 -19.41
N GLY A 277 2.46 27.29 -19.97
CA GLY A 277 1.35 26.56 -19.34
C GLY A 277 1.75 25.90 -18.01
N SER A 278 2.89 25.18 -17.98
CA SER A 278 3.36 24.60 -16.72
C SER A 278 3.70 25.65 -15.66
N LYS A 279 4.29 26.78 -16.07
CA LYS A 279 4.54 27.91 -15.15
C LYS A 279 3.23 28.50 -14.61
N ALA A 280 2.21 28.66 -15.45
CA ALA A 280 0.88 29.12 -15.05
C ALA A 280 0.22 28.16 -14.05
N MET A 281 0.34 26.84 -14.27
CA MET A 281 -0.18 25.84 -13.34
C MET A 281 0.54 25.88 -12.00
N VAL A 282 1.88 25.87 -11.99
CA VAL A 282 2.68 25.90 -10.76
C VAL A 282 2.36 27.14 -9.92
N GLN A 283 2.14 28.29 -10.56
CA GLN A 283 1.67 29.50 -9.87
C GLN A 283 0.24 29.36 -9.35
N ALA A 284 -0.69 28.77 -10.12
CA ALA A 284 -2.05 28.51 -9.63
C ALA A 284 -2.04 27.57 -8.41
N TRP A 285 -1.24 26.52 -8.44
CA TRP A 285 -1.08 25.58 -7.31
C TRP A 285 -0.47 26.28 -6.09
N ARG A 286 0.53 27.13 -6.30
CA ARG A 286 1.07 28.02 -5.26
C ARG A 286 -0.02 28.88 -4.63
N GLN A 287 -0.83 29.57 -5.45
CA GLN A 287 -1.90 30.45 -4.98
C GLN A 287 -2.98 29.67 -4.22
N ALA A 288 -3.31 28.45 -4.66
CA ALA A 288 -4.24 27.57 -3.94
C ALA A 288 -3.74 27.27 -2.52
N MET A 289 -2.45 26.98 -2.34
CA MET A 289 -1.85 26.78 -1.01
C MET A 289 -1.81 28.08 -0.18
N LEU A 290 -1.44 29.20 -0.79
CA LEU A 290 -1.45 30.50 -0.11
C LEU A 290 -2.84 30.91 0.37
N GLY A 291 -3.88 30.61 -0.40
CA GLY A 291 -5.27 30.89 -0.04
C GLY A 291 -5.78 30.13 1.18
N ARG A 292 -5.03 29.11 1.66
CA ARG A 292 -5.33 28.36 2.87
C ARG A 292 -4.47 28.79 4.07
N LYS A 293 -3.54 29.73 3.89
CA LYS A 293 -2.66 30.20 4.97
C LYS A 293 -3.48 30.81 6.11
N GLY A 294 -3.25 30.32 7.33
CA GLY A 294 -3.91 30.82 8.54
C GLY A 294 -5.34 30.33 8.73
N ASP A 295 -5.83 29.41 7.88
CA ASP A 295 -7.09 28.71 8.10
C ASP A 295 -6.94 27.78 9.33
N LYS A 296 -7.82 27.97 10.32
CA LYS A 296 -7.84 27.21 11.58
C LYS A 296 -8.64 25.90 11.48
N HIS A 297 -9.27 25.65 10.33
CA HIS A 297 -10.09 24.47 10.07
C HIS A 297 -9.44 23.52 9.06
N LEU A 298 -8.14 23.68 8.83
CA LEU A 298 -7.38 22.71 8.05
C LEU A 298 -7.39 21.36 8.76
N ASN A 299 -7.41 20.31 7.96
CA ASN A 299 -7.23 18.94 8.38
C ASN A 299 -6.34 18.25 7.35
N GLU A 300 -5.95 17.00 7.60
CA GLU A 300 -5.07 16.22 6.72
C GLU A 300 -5.56 16.05 5.27
N ASN A 301 -6.85 16.28 5.01
CA ASN A 301 -7.43 16.22 3.66
C ASN A 301 -7.22 17.51 2.85
N VAL A 302 -6.73 18.58 3.47
CA VAL A 302 -6.33 19.83 2.79
C VAL A 302 -4.82 19.87 2.67
N ASN A 303 -4.31 19.32 1.56
CA ASN A 303 -2.89 19.07 1.33
C ASN A 303 -2.47 19.49 -0.09
N ASP A 304 -1.20 19.28 -0.46
CA ASP A 304 -0.69 19.67 -1.77
C ASP A 304 -1.43 18.93 -2.90
N GLN A 305 -1.71 17.64 -2.76
CA GLN A 305 -2.47 16.84 -3.73
C GLN A 305 -3.92 17.33 -3.89
N SER A 306 -4.66 17.57 -2.80
CA SER A 306 -6.06 18.00 -2.90
C SER A 306 -6.19 19.42 -3.49
N LEU A 307 -5.23 20.30 -3.19
CA LEU A 307 -5.15 21.63 -3.81
C LEU A 307 -4.68 21.56 -5.27
N PHE A 308 -3.76 20.65 -5.62
CA PHE A 308 -3.38 20.38 -7.00
C PHE A 308 -4.59 19.95 -7.81
N GLN A 309 -5.39 19.03 -7.26
CA GLN A 309 -6.61 18.56 -7.89
C GLN A 309 -7.62 19.69 -8.07
N GLY A 310 -7.71 20.65 -7.15
CA GLY A 310 -8.54 21.85 -7.31
C GLY A 310 -8.14 22.71 -8.52
N VAL A 311 -6.84 22.78 -8.82
CA VAL A 311 -6.28 23.54 -9.94
C VAL A 311 -6.37 22.77 -11.27
N VAL A 312 -6.09 21.46 -11.26
CA VAL A 312 -6.05 20.63 -12.46
C VAL A 312 -7.45 20.09 -12.78
N ARG A 313 -8.33 21.01 -13.16
CA ARG A 313 -9.72 20.74 -13.58
C ARG A 313 -10.02 21.54 -14.85
N GLY A 314 -10.56 20.86 -15.85
CA GLY A 314 -10.71 21.45 -17.17
C GLY A 314 -11.59 20.64 -18.12
N ALA A 315 -11.77 21.17 -19.32
CA ALA A 315 -12.50 20.55 -20.41
C ALA A 315 -11.56 19.85 -21.40
N GLU A 316 -12.03 18.79 -22.04
CA GLU A 316 -11.27 18.07 -23.07
C GLU A 316 -11.06 18.96 -24.30
N LEU A 317 -9.85 18.93 -24.86
CA LEU A 317 -9.53 19.66 -26.10
C LEU A 317 -10.18 19.01 -27.32
N ARG A 318 -10.67 19.82 -28.27
CA ARG A 318 -11.28 19.32 -29.50
C ARG A 318 -10.88 20.13 -30.74
N GLY A 319 -10.81 19.45 -31.89
CA GLY A 319 -10.60 20.06 -33.21
C GLY A 319 -9.41 21.02 -33.21
N GLY A 320 -9.63 22.26 -33.65
CA GLY A 320 -8.57 23.27 -33.78
C GLY A 320 -7.77 23.58 -32.49
N GLU A 321 -8.28 23.26 -31.31
CA GLU A 321 -7.49 23.38 -30.07
C GLU A 321 -6.38 22.35 -29.98
N LEU A 322 -6.58 21.16 -30.56
CA LEU A 322 -5.61 20.09 -30.60
C LEU A 322 -4.53 20.35 -31.65
N ASP A 323 -4.93 20.87 -32.82
CA ASP A 323 -4.00 21.36 -33.85
C ASP A 323 -3.02 22.37 -33.25
N GLU A 324 -3.54 23.27 -32.44
CA GLU A 324 -2.74 24.30 -31.76
C GLU A 324 -1.80 23.71 -30.70
N LEU A 325 -2.24 22.71 -29.93
CA LEU A 325 -1.37 22.00 -28.99
C LEU A 325 -0.20 21.31 -29.71
N LEU A 326 -0.51 20.59 -30.78
CA LEU A 326 0.50 19.82 -31.53
C LEU A 326 1.46 20.74 -32.29
N ARG A 327 0.98 21.91 -32.75
CA ARG A 327 1.84 22.95 -33.32
C ARG A 327 2.83 23.53 -32.33
N ARG A 328 2.37 23.87 -31.13
CA ARG A 328 3.24 24.39 -30.06
C ARG A 328 4.29 23.38 -29.59
N SER A 329 3.97 22.09 -29.63
CA SER A 329 4.90 21.03 -29.24
C SER A 329 5.84 20.59 -30.37
N GLY A 330 5.73 21.17 -31.57
CA GLY A 330 6.55 20.80 -32.72
C GLY A 330 6.18 19.46 -33.35
N ALA A 331 4.97 18.94 -33.07
CA ALA A 331 4.46 17.65 -33.53
C ALA A 331 3.40 17.77 -34.63
N VAL A 332 3.40 18.86 -35.41
CA VAL A 332 2.38 19.17 -36.45
C VAL A 332 2.21 18.03 -37.45
N ASP A 333 3.31 17.45 -37.92
CA ASP A 333 3.29 16.38 -38.93
C ASP A 333 2.63 15.09 -38.42
N ARG A 334 2.29 15.03 -37.12
CA ARG A 334 1.69 13.87 -36.45
C ARG A 334 0.23 14.08 -36.11
N LEU A 335 -0.39 15.19 -36.52
CA LEU A 335 -1.74 15.60 -36.11
C LEU A 335 -2.81 14.51 -36.36
N GLY A 336 -3.03 14.13 -37.61
CA GLY A 336 -4.07 13.14 -37.95
C GLY A 336 -3.79 11.75 -37.37
N LEU A 337 -2.52 11.37 -37.25
CA LEU A 337 -2.13 10.09 -36.64
C LEU A 337 -2.37 10.11 -35.12
N ALA A 338 -2.01 11.20 -34.44
CA ALA A 338 -2.15 11.34 -33.00
C ALA A 338 -3.62 11.34 -32.58
N GLU A 339 -4.49 12.01 -33.34
CA GLU A 339 -5.95 11.97 -33.09
C GLU A 339 -6.53 10.58 -33.30
N ALA A 340 -6.15 9.91 -34.38
CA ALA A 340 -6.69 8.59 -34.72
C ALA A 340 -6.24 7.47 -33.77
N THR A 341 -5.07 7.61 -33.15
CA THR A 341 -4.43 6.52 -32.39
C THR A 341 -4.38 6.73 -30.88
N SER A 342 -4.46 7.98 -30.40
CA SER A 342 -4.42 8.25 -28.96
C SER A 342 -5.71 7.80 -28.30
N THR A 343 -5.63 6.87 -27.36
CA THR A 343 -6.75 6.53 -26.47
C THR A 343 -6.84 7.50 -25.31
N ARG A 344 -5.73 8.15 -24.95
CA ARG A 344 -5.67 9.15 -23.89
C ARG A 344 -6.01 10.55 -24.42
N ARG A 345 -6.66 11.33 -23.58
CA ARG A 345 -7.14 12.68 -23.89
C ARG A 345 -6.36 13.75 -23.14
N VAL A 346 -6.32 14.94 -23.73
CA VAL A 346 -5.72 16.14 -23.13
C VAL A 346 -6.82 17.14 -22.84
N TYR A 347 -6.69 17.82 -21.71
CA TYR A 347 -7.64 18.76 -21.18
C TYR A 347 -7.00 20.14 -21.06
N ARG A 348 -7.81 21.19 -21.11
CA ARG A 348 -7.40 22.58 -20.85
C ARG A 348 -8.01 23.07 -19.54
N ALA A 349 -7.16 23.59 -18.67
CA ALA A 349 -7.53 24.20 -17.40
C ALA A 349 -7.12 25.69 -17.36
N LEU A 350 -7.76 26.45 -16.49
CA LEU A 350 -7.36 27.82 -16.17
C LEU A 350 -6.13 27.77 -15.26
N GLY A 351 -5.08 28.50 -15.60
CA GLY A 351 -3.89 28.68 -14.79
C GLY A 351 -3.79 30.08 -14.21
N GLY A 352 -2.71 30.33 -13.47
CA GLY A 352 -2.34 31.64 -12.96
C GLY A 352 -1.48 32.43 -13.95
N PRO A 353 -1.01 33.63 -13.56
CA PRO A 353 0.07 34.32 -14.26
C PRO A 353 1.31 33.42 -14.33
N PRO A 354 1.92 33.20 -15.51
CA PRO A 354 3.10 32.33 -15.66
C PRO A 354 4.40 33.02 -15.23
N CYS A 355 4.33 33.86 -14.20
CA CYS A 355 5.43 34.66 -13.68
C CYS A 355 5.23 34.93 -12.18
N LEU A 356 6.22 35.54 -11.55
CA LEU A 356 6.08 35.93 -10.15
C LEU A 356 5.09 37.09 -9.98
N PRO A 357 4.44 37.22 -8.82
CA PRO A 357 3.46 38.29 -8.57
C PRO A 357 4.00 39.70 -8.84
N GLN A 358 5.29 39.93 -8.61
CA GLN A 358 5.94 41.23 -8.84
C GLN A 358 6.01 41.61 -10.33
N GLU A 359 5.98 40.63 -11.24
CA GLU A 359 6.12 40.82 -12.69
C GLU A 359 4.80 41.15 -13.40
N ARG A 360 3.65 40.99 -12.72
CA ARG A 360 2.31 41.41 -13.19
C ARG A 360 1.89 40.90 -14.59
N CYS A 361 2.12 39.63 -14.88
CA CYS A 361 1.73 39.05 -16.16
C CYS A 361 0.24 38.66 -16.20
N ALA A 362 -0.31 38.57 -17.42
CA ALA A 362 -1.66 38.05 -17.60
C ALA A 362 -1.74 36.55 -17.27
N PRO A 363 -2.84 36.07 -16.67
CA PRO A 363 -3.09 34.64 -16.49
C PRO A 363 -3.05 33.88 -17.82
N SER A 364 -2.56 32.64 -17.79
CA SER A 364 -2.57 31.75 -18.95
C SER A 364 -3.28 30.44 -18.65
N SER A 365 -3.81 29.80 -19.68
CA SER A 365 -4.31 28.43 -19.56
C SER A 365 -3.17 27.42 -19.67
N PHE A 366 -3.40 26.22 -19.19
CA PHE A 366 -2.47 25.11 -19.35
C PHE A 366 -3.20 23.85 -19.79
N THR A 367 -2.46 22.94 -20.40
CA THR A 367 -2.96 21.64 -20.84
C THR A 367 -2.44 20.51 -19.95
N PHE A 368 -3.27 19.52 -19.70
CA PHE A 368 -2.90 18.39 -18.87
C PHE A 368 -3.49 17.07 -19.35
N GLY A 369 -2.85 15.96 -18.97
CA GLY A 369 -3.36 14.61 -19.20
C GLY A 369 -2.99 13.68 -18.05
N THR A 370 -3.67 12.53 -18.00
CA THR A 370 -3.47 11.51 -16.96
C THR A 370 -2.62 10.36 -17.46
N LEU A 371 -1.64 9.97 -16.65
CA LEU A 371 -0.80 8.80 -16.89
C LEU A 371 -1.57 7.52 -16.58
N PRO A 372 -1.37 6.45 -17.36
CA PRO A 372 -2.07 5.18 -17.19
C PRO A 372 -1.66 4.46 -15.89
N MET A 373 -2.61 3.85 -15.22
CA MET A 373 -2.39 3.23 -13.90
C MET A 373 -1.55 1.93 -13.93
N ARG A 374 -1.46 1.24 -15.07
CA ARG A 374 -0.62 0.02 -15.18
C ARG A 374 0.88 0.36 -15.28
N PRO A 375 1.32 1.23 -16.22
CA PRO A 375 2.70 1.74 -16.23
C PRO A 375 3.06 2.61 -15.01
N PHE A 376 2.13 3.38 -14.47
CA PHE A 376 2.35 4.25 -13.30
C PHE A 376 1.51 3.77 -12.13
N SER A 377 1.90 2.62 -11.58
CA SER A 377 1.10 1.91 -10.58
C SER A 377 1.13 2.57 -9.21
N GLY A 378 -0.04 2.64 -8.58
CA GLY A 378 -0.20 3.00 -7.18
C GLY A 378 -0.21 1.76 -6.29
N GLY A 379 -0.27 1.94 -4.97
CA GLY A 379 -0.10 0.80 -4.08
C GLY A 379 -1.27 -0.19 -4.12
N HIS A 380 -2.51 0.27 -4.28
CA HIS A 380 -3.62 -0.68 -4.44
C HIS A 380 -3.50 -1.48 -5.75
N THR A 381 -3.08 -0.85 -6.85
CA THR A 381 -3.00 -1.53 -8.15
C THR A 381 -1.84 -2.53 -8.18
N TRP A 382 -0.70 -2.18 -7.60
CA TRP A 382 0.45 -3.08 -7.51
C TRP A 382 0.26 -4.20 -6.49
N PHE A 383 -0.01 -3.85 -5.22
CA PHE A 383 0.05 -4.81 -4.12
C PHE A 383 -1.23 -5.60 -3.88
N ASN A 384 -2.41 -5.10 -4.27
CA ASN A 384 -3.68 -5.80 -4.08
C ASN A 384 -4.18 -6.41 -5.40
N GLN A 385 -4.17 -5.63 -6.49
CA GLN A 385 -4.68 -6.08 -7.79
C GLN A 385 -3.64 -6.85 -8.62
N ASN A 386 -2.36 -6.78 -8.27
CA ASN A 386 -1.25 -7.41 -8.99
C ASN A 386 -1.23 -7.06 -10.49
N VAL A 387 -1.30 -5.77 -10.83
CA VAL A 387 -1.29 -5.31 -12.25
C VAL A 387 -0.06 -5.76 -13.04
N GLN A 388 1.04 -6.07 -12.34
CA GLN A 388 2.26 -6.66 -12.89
C GLN A 388 2.07 -8.07 -13.40
N ASP A 389 1.10 -8.83 -12.88
CA ASP A 389 0.81 -10.20 -13.29
C ASP A 389 -0.35 -10.29 -14.29
N MET A 390 -1.03 -9.16 -14.54
CA MET A 390 -2.15 -9.12 -15.49
C MET A 390 -1.67 -9.39 -16.92
N ALA A 391 -2.54 -10.04 -17.71
CA ALA A 391 -2.24 -10.37 -19.10
C ALA A 391 -1.75 -9.16 -19.91
N GLY A 392 -0.74 -9.41 -20.74
CA GLY A 392 -0.11 -8.40 -21.59
C GLY A 392 0.73 -7.37 -20.84
N HIS A 393 1.14 -7.62 -19.58
CA HIS A 393 2.04 -6.71 -18.84
C HIS A 393 3.39 -6.52 -19.54
N GLU A 394 3.86 -7.49 -20.34
CA GLU A 394 5.10 -7.35 -21.12
C GLU A 394 4.97 -6.35 -22.28
N GLN A 395 3.74 -6.01 -22.70
CA GLN A 395 3.52 -5.06 -23.79
C GLN A 395 3.93 -3.65 -23.35
N PRO A 396 4.60 -2.86 -24.21
CA PRO A 396 5.03 -1.49 -23.85
C PRO A 396 3.92 -0.60 -23.27
N ARG A 397 2.67 -0.77 -23.72
CA ARG A 397 1.51 -0.01 -23.22
C ARG A 397 1.04 -0.40 -21.80
N ASN A 398 1.46 -1.55 -21.29
CA ASN A 398 1.03 -2.10 -20.00
C ASN A 398 2.20 -2.34 -19.04
N GLU A 399 3.43 -2.35 -19.53
CA GLU A 399 4.63 -2.61 -18.73
C GLU A 399 4.74 -1.60 -17.59
N PRO A 400 4.78 -2.07 -16.32
CA PRO A 400 5.04 -1.23 -15.17
C PRO A 400 6.36 -0.48 -15.30
N ILE A 401 6.33 0.83 -15.09
CA ILE A 401 7.47 1.74 -15.11
C ILE A 401 7.77 2.24 -13.70
N THR A 402 6.71 2.53 -12.94
CA THR A 402 6.83 2.99 -11.55
C THR A 402 5.85 2.29 -10.63
N VAL A 403 6.22 2.23 -9.35
CA VAL A 403 5.37 1.79 -8.24
C VAL A 403 5.39 2.87 -7.17
N HIS A 404 4.24 3.46 -6.86
CA HIS A 404 4.06 4.43 -5.78
C HIS A 404 3.43 3.74 -4.57
N PHE A 405 4.03 3.87 -3.38
CA PHE A 405 3.58 3.18 -2.15
C PHE A 405 2.38 3.88 -1.46
N THR A 406 1.31 4.10 -2.21
CA THR A 406 0.01 4.61 -1.74
C THR A 406 -0.92 3.49 -1.25
N PHE A 407 -2.12 3.81 -0.73
CA PHE A 407 -3.10 2.80 -0.26
C PHE A 407 -2.53 1.76 0.72
N GLN A 408 -1.67 2.19 1.63
CA GLN A 408 -1.06 1.37 2.68
C GLN A 408 -1.43 1.88 4.06
N PHE A 409 -1.21 1.05 5.06
CA PHE A 409 -1.59 1.29 6.44
C PHE A 409 -0.41 1.18 7.40
N GLY A 410 -0.55 1.80 8.58
CA GLY A 410 0.40 1.66 9.67
C GLY A 410 1.65 2.53 9.53
N ASP A 411 1.55 3.66 8.81
CA ASP A 411 2.48 4.78 8.97
C ASP A 411 2.16 5.57 10.25
N THR A 412 3.15 6.32 10.75
CA THR A 412 2.96 7.27 11.87
C THR A 412 3.42 8.66 11.47
N GLY A 413 3.02 9.69 12.22
CA GLY A 413 3.59 11.05 12.11
C GLY A 413 5.11 11.17 12.37
N THR A 414 5.82 10.07 12.61
CA THR A 414 7.28 10.07 12.78
C THR A 414 8.02 9.23 11.74
N TYR A 415 7.39 8.21 11.14
CA TYR A 415 8.06 7.33 10.19
C TYR A 415 7.06 6.48 9.36
N PRO A 416 7.32 6.25 8.06
CA PRO A 416 6.48 5.45 7.18
C PRO A 416 6.71 3.93 7.30
N HIS A 417 6.30 3.32 8.41
CA HIS A 417 6.52 1.89 8.64
C HIS A 417 5.79 1.00 7.62
N GLY A 418 4.56 1.32 7.24
CA GLY A 418 3.77 0.52 6.31
C GLY A 418 4.35 0.53 4.90
N LYS A 419 4.72 1.71 4.39
CA LYS A 419 5.40 1.85 3.09
C LYS A 419 6.69 1.04 3.01
N ARG A 420 7.51 1.06 4.07
CA ARG A 420 8.75 0.28 4.10
C ARG A 420 8.47 -1.23 4.03
N GLN A 421 7.48 -1.72 4.78
CA GLN A 421 7.16 -3.16 4.73
C GLN A 421 6.58 -3.57 3.39
N ARG A 422 5.70 -2.77 2.78
CA ARG A 422 5.23 -2.97 1.39
C ARG A 422 6.39 -3.11 0.41
N ALA A 423 7.35 -2.19 0.51
CA ALA A 423 8.55 -2.22 -0.33
C ALA A 423 9.35 -3.51 -0.14
N ARG A 424 9.53 -3.98 1.10
CA ARG A 424 10.23 -5.26 1.38
C ARG A 424 9.48 -6.45 0.81
N GLU A 425 8.18 -6.55 1.05
CA GLU A 425 7.34 -7.66 0.56
C GLU A 425 7.41 -7.81 -0.96
N ALA A 426 7.50 -6.70 -1.69
CA ALA A 426 7.63 -6.71 -3.16
C ALA A 426 9.08 -6.73 -3.68
N ALA A 427 10.10 -6.89 -2.81
CA ALA A 427 11.51 -6.78 -3.17
C ALA A 427 11.89 -5.44 -3.85
N LEU A 428 11.17 -4.37 -3.48
CA LEU A 428 11.36 -2.98 -3.92
C LEU A 428 12.04 -2.12 -2.82
N TRP A 429 12.74 -2.76 -1.89
CA TRP A 429 13.52 -2.11 -0.83
C TRP A 429 14.99 -2.55 -0.87
N ALA A 430 15.89 -1.61 -1.14
CA ALA A 430 17.32 -1.87 -1.36
C ALA A 430 18.24 -1.35 -0.25
N VAL A 431 17.66 -0.88 0.86
CA VAL A 431 18.37 -0.09 1.88
C VAL A 431 18.71 -0.90 3.14
N ASP A 432 18.12 -2.09 3.28
CA ASP A 432 18.42 -2.96 4.41
C ASP A 432 19.91 -3.36 4.42
N PRO A 433 20.54 -3.35 5.61
CA PRO A 433 21.94 -3.67 5.71
C PRO A 433 22.17 -5.19 5.53
N PRO A 434 23.38 -5.65 5.15
CA PRO A 434 23.64 -7.06 4.86
C PRO A 434 23.22 -8.01 6.00
N GLU A 435 23.35 -7.57 7.26
CA GLU A 435 22.99 -8.32 8.46
C GLU A 435 21.50 -8.66 8.51
N TYR A 436 20.64 -7.86 7.87
CA TYR A 436 19.23 -8.18 7.70
C TYR A 436 19.04 -9.53 7.00
N PHE A 437 19.89 -9.85 6.03
CA PHE A 437 19.78 -11.06 5.22
C PHE A 437 20.63 -12.22 5.75
N THR A 438 21.76 -11.94 6.42
CA THR A 438 22.74 -12.97 6.76
C THR A 438 22.76 -13.40 8.22
N GLU A 439 22.27 -12.56 9.15
CA GLU A 439 22.39 -12.83 10.58
C GLU A 439 21.11 -13.40 11.20
N GLY A 440 21.25 -14.55 11.86
CA GLY A 440 20.20 -15.16 12.66
C GLY A 440 19.95 -16.64 12.38
N VAL A 441 18.99 -17.20 13.10
CA VAL A 441 18.34 -18.47 12.79
C VAL A 441 16.93 -18.14 12.34
N PHE A 442 16.61 -18.38 11.07
CA PHE A 442 15.31 -18.08 10.52
C PHE A 442 14.36 -19.25 10.80
N VAL A 443 13.13 -18.95 11.19
CA VAL A 443 12.09 -19.96 11.42
C VAL A 443 10.95 -19.66 10.45
N ALA A 444 10.64 -20.61 9.58
CA ALA A 444 9.65 -20.43 8.52
C ALA A 444 8.60 -21.54 8.56
N LEU A 445 7.37 -21.21 8.18
CA LEU A 445 6.35 -22.23 7.94
C LEU A 445 6.68 -23.02 6.68
N ASP A 446 6.42 -24.31 6.75
CA ASP A 446 6.40 -25.19 5.59
C ASP A 446 4.95 -25.48 5.20
N GLY A 447 4.53 -24.97 4.05
CA GLY A 447 3.16 -25.08 3.55
C GLY A 447 2.18 -24.01 4.08
N PRO A 448 0.88 -24.16 3.78
CA PRO A 448 -0.12 -23.14 4.02
C PRO A 448 -0.51 -22.98 5.50
N THR A 449 -1.04 -21.80 5.82
CA THR A 449 -1.54 -21.40 7.15
C THR A 449 -2.85 -22.07 7.55
N TYR A 450 -3.54 -22.72 6.60
CA TYR A 450 -4.75 -23.53 6.79
C TYR A 450 -4.75 -24.69 5.79
N SER A 451 -5.48 -25.75 6.12
CA SER A 451 -5.68 -26.91 5.24
C SER A 451 -6.76 -26.66 4.18
N GLU A 452 -6.72 -27.44 3.10
CA GLU A 452 -7.75 -27.41 2.05
C GLU A 452 -9.14 -27.74 2.58
N ALA A 453 -9.24 -28.66 3.54
CA ALA A 453 -10.51 -29.03 4.18
C ALA A 453 -11.09 -27.87 5.02
N GLU A 454 -10.25 -27.16 5.78
CA GLU A 454 -10.67 -25.95 6.51
C GLU A 454 -11.16 -24.87 5.53
N GLN A 455 -10.41 -24.64 4.45
CA GLN A 455 -10.79 -23.67 3.41
C GLN A 455 -12.13 -24.04 2.75
N ALA A 456 -12.28 -25.30 2.32
CA ALA A 456 -13.49 -25.79 1.67
C ALA A 456 -14.72 -25.65 2.58
N ALA A 457 -14.57 -25.97 3.87
CA ALA A 457 -15.64 -25.83 4.86
C ALA A 457 -16.08 -24.36 5.03
N VAL A 458 -15.13 -23.42 5.10
CA VAL A 458 -15.43 -21.99 5.15
C VAL A 458 -16.08 -21.52 3.85
N TYR A 459 -15.60 -21.99 2.70
CA TYR A 459 -16.08 -21.59 1.37
C TYR A 459 -17.50 -22.09 1.09
N ALA A 460 -17.84 -23.28 1.57
CA ALA A 460 -19.20 -23.84 1.48
C ALA A 460 -20.20 -23.05 2.34
N ARG A 461 -19.71 -22.47 3.44
CA ARG A 461 -20.54 -21.74 4.40
C ARG A 461 -20.71 -20.27 4.07
N PHE A 462 -19.65 -19.62 3.57
CA PHE A 462 -19.63 -18.18 3.33
C PHE A 462 -19.26 -17.85 1.87
N PRO A 463 -20.08 -17.05 1.18
CA PRO A 463 -19.82 -16.65 -0.19
C PRO A 463 -18.61 -15.70 -0.30
N SER A 464 -18.07 -15.54 -1.50
CA SER A 464 -16.86 -14.73 -1.76
C SER A 464 -17.00 -13.25 -1.43
N TRP A 465 -18.23 -12.72 -1.38
CA TRP A 465 -18.50 -11.32 -1.07
C TRP A 465 -18.69 -11.05 0.44
N SER A 466 -18.68 -12.10 1.27
CA SER A 466 -19.02 -12.02 2.71
C SER A 466 -17.78 -11.66 3.54
N PRO A 467 -17.84 -10.59 4.37
CA PRO A 467 -16.81 -10.30 5.36
C PRO A 467 -16.54 -11.47 6.31
N GLN A 468 -17.56 -12.26 6.63
CA GLN A 468 -17.42 -13.46 7.47
C GLN A 468 -16.46 -14.47 6.84
N ARG A 469 -16.41 -14.60 5.50
CA ARG A 469 -15.42 -15.45 4.84
C ARG A 469 -14.00 -14.98 5.15
N HIS A 470 -13.73 -13.68 5.04
CA HIS A 470 -12.42 -13.10 5.40
C HIS A 470 -12.07 -13.40 6.86
N MET A 471 -12.99 -13.14 7.79
CA MET A 471 -12.73 -13.36 9.21
C MET A 471 -12.39 -14.82 9.53
N HIS A 472 -13.15 -15.76 8.97
CA HIS A 472 -12.94 -17.19 9.18
C HIS A 472 -11.64 -17.70 8.52
N MET A 473 -11.21 -17.10 7.42
CA MET A 473 -9.95 -17.45 6.76
C MET A 473 -8.73 -16.76 7.36
N ASP A 474 -8.87 -15.58 7.98
CA ASP A 474 -7.78 -14.88 8.65
C ASP A 474 -7.45 -15.47 10.04
N ALA A 475 -8.45 -15.95 10.78
CA ALA A 475 -8.24 -16.57 12.09
C ALA A 475 -7.14 -17.67 12.12
N PRO A 476 -7.12 -18.67 11.23
CA PRO A 476 -6.04 -19.66 11.19
C PRO A 476 -4.68 -19.07 10.77
N GLN A 477 -4.65 -17.99 9.97
CA GLN A 477 -3.42 -17.29 9.59
C GLN A 477 -2.78 -16.60 10.79
N ARG A 478 -3.56 -15.85 11.57
CA ARG A 478 -3.08 -15.23 12.83
C ARG A 478 -2.64 -16.25 13.86
N GLN A 479 -3.36 -17.37 13.94
CA GLN A 479 -2.99 -18.47 14.82
C GLN A 479 -1.63 -19.05 14.44
N ALA A 480 -1.39 -19.28 13.14
CA ALA A 480 -0.10 -19.74 12.63
C ALA A 480 1.02 -18.72 12.87
N VAL A 481 0.77 -17.42 12.64
CA VAL A 481 1.75 -16.35 12.92
C VAL A 481 2.06 -16.23 14.41
N ARG A 482 1.06 -16.35 15.30
CA ARG A 482 1.25 -16.40 16.76
C ARG A 482 2.17 -17.57 17.13
N ASP A 483 1.89 -18.76 16.63
CA ASP A 483 2.67 -19.96 16.93
C ASP A 483 4.10 -19.86 16.40
N LEU A 484 4.27 -19.32 15.19
CA LEU A 484 5.57 -19.07 14.60
C LEU A 484 6.39 -18.06 15.42
N LEU A 485 5.79 -16.95 15.85
CA LEU A 485 6.41 -15.96 16.73
C LEU A 485 6.83 -16.59 18.06
N GLY A 486 5.97 -17.43 18.64
CA GLY A 486 6.26 -18.18 19.85
C GLY A 486 7.46 -19.10 19.69
N LEU A 487 7.46 -19.96 18.67
CA LEU A 487 8.56 -20.86 18.39
C LEU A 487 9.87 -20.11 18.13
N ALA A 488 9.83 -19.09 17.26
CA ALA A 488 11.01 -18.28 16.97
C ALA A 488 11.58 -17.63 18.24
N THR A 489 10.71 -17.12 19.12
CA THR A 489 11.12 -16.57 20.42
C THR A 489 11.80 -17.64 21.29
N ALA A 490 11.21 -18.85 21.38
CA ALA A 490 11.74 -19.93 22.22
C ALA A 490 13.13 -20.42 21.77
N VAL A 491 13.42 -20.37 20.47
CA VAL A 491 14.71 -20.80 19.91
C VAL A 491 15.69 -19.63 19.66
N GLY A 492 15.34 -18.40 20.05
CA GLY A 492 16.13 -17.20 19.78
C GLY A 492 16.24 -16.84 18.28
N GLY A 493 15.33 -17.35 17.47
CA GLY A 493 15.27 -17.16 16.02
C GLY A 493 14.52 -15.90 15.56
N ILE A 494 14.40 -15.77 14.24
CA ILE A 494 13.67 -14.70 13.55
C ILE A 494 12.59 -15.36 12.68
N PRO A 495 11.30 -15.08 12.89
CA PRO A 495 10.24 -15.63 12.06
C PRO A 495 10.28 -15.01 10.66
N VAL A 496 10.17 -15.86 9.64
CA VAL A 496 9.83 -15.49 8.26
C VAL A 496 8.33 -15.67 8.12
N LEU A 497 7.59 -14.58 7.92
CA LEU A 497 6.13 -14.64 7.82
C LEU A 497 5.70 -15.53 6.64
N PRO A 498 4.60 -16.28 6.75
CA PRO A 498 4.02 -16.94 5.58
C PRO A 498 3.38 -15.90 4.64
N SER A 499 3.13 -16.29 3.39
CA SER A 499 2.20 -15.55 2.55
C SER A 499 0.84 -15.48 3.24
N LEU A 500 0.26 -14.28 3.22
CA LEU A 500 -1.04 -14.00 3.81
C LEU A 500 -2.08 -13.90 2.70
N TRP A 501 -3.34 -14.17 3.02
CA TRP A 501 -4.44 -14.17 2.06
C TRP A 501 -5.60 -13.34 2.59
N CYS A 502 -6.06 -12.42 1.75
CA CYS A 502 -7.18 -11.54 2.06
C CYS A 502 -8.37 -11.85 1.15
N HIS A 503 -9.51 -12.09 1.79
CA HIS A 503 -10.79 -12.28 1.10
C HIS A 503 -11.63 -11.00 1.07
N CYS A 504 -11.11 -9.89 1.61
CA CYS A 504 -11.69 -8.55 1.52
C CYS A 504 -10.56 -7.51 1.55
N ASP A 505 -10.74 -6.37 0.90
CA ASP A 505 -9.84 -5.20 1.04
C ASP A 505 -9.89 -4.61 2.46
N ARG A 506 -8.80 -3.95 2.91
CA ARG A 506 -8.72 -3.26 4.22
C ARG A 506 -9.30 -1.83 4.20
N TYR A 507 -10.45 -1.62 3.56
CA TYR A 507 -11.15 -0.31 3.54
C TYR A 507 -12.60 -0.45 3.99
N TRP A 508 -12.76 -0.98 5.20
CA TRP A 508 -14.00 -1.58 5.67
C TRP A 508 -15.24 -0.67 5.61
N GLY A 509 -15.08 0.65 5.74
CA GLY A 509 -16.20 1.60 5.72
C GLY A 509 -16.88 1.73 4.35
N PHE A 510 -16.17 1.40 3.27
CA PHE A 510 -16.59 1.68 1.91
C PHE A 510 -16.74 0.43 1.04
N LEU A 511 -16.47 -0.76 1.56
CA LEU A 511 -16.43 -1.97 0.73
C LEU A 511 -17.79 -2.30 0.11
N LYS A 512 -17.76 -2.76 -1.14
CA LYS A 512 -18.87 -3.43 -1.80
C LYS A 512 -18.43 -4.82 -2.21
N ASN A 513 -19.15 -5.84 -1.74
CA ASN A 513 -18.80 -7.24 -1.99
C ASN A 513 -17.33 -7.57 -1.68
N CYS A 514 -16.85 -7.09 -0.53
CA CYS A 514 -15.47 -7.24 -0.06
C CYS A 514 -14.37 -6.58 -0.92
N ARG A 515 -14.75 -5.63 -1.79
CA ARG A 515 -13.82 -4.89 -2.64
C ARG A 515 -13.99 -3.40 -2.46
N PHE A 516 -12.95 -2.64 -2.78
CA PHE A 516 -13.11 -1.20 -2.98
C PHE A 516 -14.19 -0.95 -4.07
N PRO A 517 -15.11 0.02 -3.93
CA PRO A 517 -16.20 0.23 -4.89
C PRO A 517 -15.74 0.44 -6.33
N MET A 518 -14.53 0.96 -6.52
CA MET A 518 -13.93 1.23 -7.82
C MET A 518 -13.29 0.00 -8.49
N VAL A 519 -13.16 -1.13 -7.78
CA VAL A 519 -12.52 -2.36 -8.28
C VAL A 519 -13.43 -3.58 -8.20
N PRO A 520 -14.66 -3.53 -8.75
CA PRO A 520 -15.64 -4.61 -8.59
C PRO A 520 -15.15 -5.97 -9.12
N ASN A 521 -14.18 -5.95 -10.04
CA ASN A 521 -13.65 -7.14 -10.72
C ASN A 521 -12.34 -7.68 -10.11
N MET A 522 -11.83 -7.09 -9.01
CA MET A 522 -10.61 -7.61 -8.37
C MET A 522 -10.82 -9.06 -7.92
N ASN A 523 -9.84 -9.94 -8.14
CA ASN A 523 -9.95 -11.33 -7.73
C ASN A 523 -9.85 -11.47 -6.20
N LEU A 524 -10.66 -12.37 -5.64
CA LEU A 524 -10.61 -12.73 -4.22
C LEU A 524 -10.46 -14.26 -4.08
N PRO A 525 -9.59 -14.76 -3.18
CA PRO A 525 -8.65 -13.99 -2.38
C PRO A 525 -7.48 -13.45 -3.21
N PHE A 526 -6.76 -12.48 -2.65
CA PHE A 526 -5.47 -12.00 -3.16
C PHE A 526 -4.38 -12.18 -2.09
N ASN A 527 -3.11 -12.20 -2.51
CA ASN A 527 -1.97 -12.22 -1.60
C ASN A 527 -2.01 -10.92 -0.79
N CYS A 528 -2.19 -11.05 0.52
CA CYS A 528 -2.45 -9.92 1.39
C CYS A 528 -1.14 -9.28 1.84
N PRO A 529 -0.98 -7.97 1.62
CA PRO A 529 0.09 -7.21 2.24
C PRO A 529 0.06 -7.34 3.76
N GLN A 530 1.21 -7.36 4.43
CA GLN A 530 1.26 -7.51 5.89
C GLN A 530 0.45 -6.43 6.61
N ASP A 531 0.57 -5.18 6.17
CA ASP A 531 -0.15 -4.02 6.67
C ASP A 531 -1.66 -4.07 6.35
N ALA A 532 -2.15 -5.09 5.64
CA ALA A 532 -3.58 -5.31 5.48
C ALA A 532 -4.18 -6.20 6.60
N LEU A 533 -3.35 -6.88 7.41
CA LEU A 533 -3.78 -7.73 8.53
C LEU A 533 -3.13 -7.36 9.87
N TYR A 534 -1.93 -6.79 9.86
CA TYR A 534 -1.15 -6.48 11.05
C TYR A 534 -0.75 -5.00 11.07
N ASP A 535 -0.35 -4.52 12.25
CA ASP A 535 0.10 -3.14 12.50
C ASP A 535 1.63 -3.07 12.46
N PRO A 536 2.27 -2.63 11.36
CA PRO A 536 3.71 -2.51 11.30
C PRO A 536 4.27 -1.58 12.37
N THR A 537 3.50 -0.56 12.79
CA THR A 537 3.91 0.40 13.83
C THR A 537 4.01 -0.27 15.19
N ARG A 538 3.02 -1.06 15.60
CA ARG A 538 3.11 -1.78 16.91
C ARG A 538 4.23 -2.80 16.93
N TRP A 539 4.45 -3.48 15.81
CA TRP A 539 5.56 -4.43 15.69
C TRP A 539 6.91 -3.71 15.82
N ALA A 540 7.07 -2.56 15.15
CA ALA A 540 8.24 -1.72 15.26
C ALA A 540 8.43 -1.17 16.69
N ALA A 541 7.37 -0.65 17.31
CA ALA A 541 7.41 -0.09 18.67
C ALA A 541 7.81 -1.13 19.74
N LYS A 542 7.56 -2.42 19.49
CA LYS A 542 7.99 -3.53 20.36
C LYS A 542 9.31 -4.16 19.97
N GLY A 543 9.99 -3.64 18.93
CA GLY A 543 11.25 -4.20 18.45
C GLY A 543 11.11 -5.65 18.01
N VAL A 544 9.93 -6.05 17.52
CA VAL A 544 9.75 -7.40 16.97
C VAL A 544 10.72 -7.55 15.81
N ARG A 545 11.48 -8.65 15.79
CA ARG A 545 12.30 -9.01 14.62
C ARG A 545 11.52 -10.00 13.79
N TRP A 546 11.33 -9.74 12.50
CA TRP A 546 10.70 -10.65 11.56
C TRP A 546 11.22 -10.40 10.15
N ARG A 547 10.87 -11.28 9.22
CA ARG A 547 11.09 -11.12 7.79
C ARG A 547 9.79 -11.31 7.02
N GLU A 548 9.69 -10.60 5.90
CA GLU A 548 8.63 -10.71 4.91
C GLU A 548 8.57 -12.11 4.29
N HIS A 549 7.41 -12.46 3.72
CA HIS A 549 7.20 -13.80 3.16
C HIS A 549 8.07 -14.12 1.94
N THR A 550 8.56 -13.10 1.24
CA THR A 550 9.46 -13.19 0.09
C THR A 550 10.94 -13.22 0.49
N PHE A 551 11.26 -13.15 1.78
CA PHE A 551 12.64 -13.03 2.26
C PHE A 551 13.56 -14.15 1.80
N LEU A 552 13.09 -15.40 1.84
CA LEU A 552 13.91 -16.56 1.46
C LEU A 552 14.13 -16.65 -0.06
N ASP A 553 13.31 -15.95 -0.85
CA ASP A 553 13.46 -15.84 -2.30
C ASP A 553 14.35 -14.63 -2.68
N ASN A 554 14.67 -13.75 -1.72
CA ASN A 554 15.51 -12.59 -1.96
C ASN A 554 16.95 -13.04 -2.26
N PRO A 555 17.58 -12.58 -3.36
CA PRO A 555 18.94 -12.99 -3.72
C PRO A 555 20.01 -12.60 -2.70
N ASN A 556 19.73 -11.62 -1.82
CA ASN A 556 20.63 -11.25 -0.74
C ASN A 556 20.59 -12.27 0.42
N ALA A 557 19.53 -13.06 0.55
CA ALA A 557 19.46 -14.18 1.48
C ALA A 557 20.28 -15.35 0.92
N ARG A 558 21.46 -15.60 1.50
CA ARG A 558 22.39 -16.63 1.00
C ARG A 558 21.85 -18.05 1.27
N PRO A 559 22.15 -19.05 0.43
CA PRO A 559 21.82 -20.46 0.70
C PRO A 559 22.37 -21.02 2.03
N GLY A 560 23.38 -20.37 2.63
CA GLY A 560 23.99 -20.78 3.89
C GLY A 560 23.28 -20.28 5.16
N VAL A 561 22.17 -19.54 5.05
CA VAL A 561 21.40 -19.12 6.23
C VAL A 561 20.74 -20.33 6.88
N ARG A 562 20.77 -20.39 8.22
CA ARG A 562 20.14 -21.48 8.97
C ARG A 562 18.63 -21.24 9.00
N VAL A 563 17.89 -22.08 8.30
CA VAL A 563 16.42 -22.05 8.27
C VAL A 563 15.86 -23.29 8.95
N ILE A 564 15.03 -23.09 9.97
CA ILE A 564 14.18 -24.12 10.55
C ILE A 564 12.83 -24.06 9.84
N ARG A 565 12.50 -25.10 9.09
CA ARG A 565 11.18 -25.25 8.44
C ARG A 565 10.28 -26.12 9.32
N ILE A 566 9.04 -25.67 9.52
CA ILE A 566 8.07 -26.41 10.33
C ILE A 566 6.68 -26.36 9.71
N ALA A 567 6.06 -27.53 9.54
CA ALA A 567 4.70 -27.61 9.06
C ALA A 567 3.71 -27.03 10.08
N ASN A 568 2.68 -26.35 9.61
CA ASN A 568 1.68 -25.68 10.46
C ASN A 568 0.98 -26.65 11.45
N HIS A 569 0.67 -27.88 11.03
CA HIS A 569 0.06 -28.87 11.92
C HIS A 569 1.00 -29.34 13.04
N HIS A 570 2.32 -29.30 12.83
CA HIS A 570 3.31 -29.57 13.88
C HIS A 570 3.39 -28.42 14.88
N LEU A 571 3.28 -27.17 14.42
CA LEU A 571 3.18 -26.01 15.31
C LEU A 571 1.97 -26.07 16.23
N ARG A 572 0.80 -26.45 15.70
CA ARG A 572 -0.43 -26.64 16.51
C ARG A 572 -0.28 -27.74 17.58
N ARG A 573 0.64 -28.70 17.36
CA ARG A 573 0.93 -29.83 18.25
C ARG A 573 2.08 -29.56 19.23
N LEU A 574 2.89 -28.52 19.00
CA LEU A 574 3.95 -28.13 19.92
C LEU A 574 3.30 -27.76 21.24
N CYS A 575 3.61 -28.51 22.31
CA CYS A 575 3.11 -28.19 23.64
C CYS A 575 3.38 -26.71 23.93
N ARG A 576 2.34 -25.99 24.36
CA ARG A 576 2.30 -24.53 24.43
C ARG A 576 3.19 -23.99 25.57
N TRP A 577 4.49 -24.20 25.53
CA TRP A 577 5.38 -23.70 26.56
C TRP A 577 6.67 -23.16 25.95
N LEU A 578 6.88 -21.85 26.12
CA LEU A 578 8.07 -21.14 25.66
C LEU A 578 9.29 -21.34 26.58
N GLY A 579 9.17 -22.21 27.58
CA GLY A 579 10.23 -22.48 28.56
C GLY A 579 9.94 -21.99 29.99
N SER A 580 8.91 -21.16 30.21
CA SER A 580 8.35 -20.89 31.54
C SER A 580 6.90 -20.37 31.48
N SER A 581 6.13 -20.54 32.56
CA SER A 581 4.84 -19.85 32.73
C SER A 581 4.99 -18.33 32.63
N GLN A 582 6.10 -17.79 33.14
CA GLN A 582 6.41 -16.37 33.04
C GLN A 582 6.71 -15.95 31.60
N ALA A 583 7.46 -16.76 30.85
CA ALA A 583 7.72 -16.53 29.42
C ALA A 583 6.43 -16.58 28.62
N ASN A 584 5.54 -17.53 28.90
CA ASN A 584 4.20 -17.59 28.31
C ASN A 584 3.37 -16.35 28.64
N ALA A 585 3.35 -15.91 29.91
CA ALA A 585 2.63 -14.70 30.31
C ALA A 585 3.18 -13.44 29.62
N ASN A 586 4.51 -13.30 29.53
CA ASN A 586 5.16 -12.19 28.85
C ASN A 586 4.88 -12.20 27.34
N PHE A 587 4.97 -13.37 26.71
CA PHE A 587 4.64 -13.54 25.30
C PHE A 587 3.17 -13.25 25.03
N ASN A 588 2.26 -13.75 25.87
CA ASN A 588 0.82 -13.48 25.71
C ASN A 588 0.51 -11.99 25.82
N LYS A 589 1.18 -11.24 26.70
CA LYS A 589 1.07 -9.77 26.74
C LYS A 589 1.52 -9.15 25.42
N LEU A 590 2.70 -9.54 24.91
CA LEU A 590 3.21 -9.03 23.64
C LEU A 590 2.29 -9.38 22.46
N ALA A 591 1.89 -10.66 22.34
CA ALA A 591 1.02 -11.16 21.28
C ALA A 591 -0.34 -10.45 21.28
N ARG A 592 -0.94 -10.24 22.46
CA ARG A 592 -2.16 -9.42 22.63
C ARG A 592 -1.95 -7.96 22.25
N TYR A 593 -0.73 -7.43 22.22
CA TYR A 593 -0.49 -6.06 21.77
C TYR A 593 -0.31 -5.99 20.23
N ILE A 594 0.55 -6.86 19.67
CA ILE A 594 1.00 -6.77 18.26
C ILE A 594 0.08 -7.47 17.25
N LEU A 595 -0.71 -8.47 17.67
CA LEU A 595 -1.59 -9.24 16.76
C LEU A 595 -3.05 -8.75 16.73
N THR A 596 -3.34 -7.67 17.46
CA THR A 596 -4.69 -7.18 17.79
C THR A 596 -5.32 -6.30 16.73
N GLU A 597 -4.58 -5.89 15.71
CA GLU A 597 -4.99 -4.79 14.84
C GLU A 597 -6.10 -5.09 13.84
N SER A 598 -6.75 -6.24 13.96
CA SER A 598 -8.05 -6.42 13.29
C SER A 598 -9.17 -6.63 14.31
N SER A 599 -8.85 -6.89 15.59
CA SER A 599 -9.84 -7.11 16.64
C SER A 599 -10.55 -5.87 17.16
N ARG A 600 -10.48 -4.75 16.45
CA ARG A 600 -11.37 -3.60 16.60
C ARG A 600 -11.04 -2.61 15.49
N TYR A 601 -11.97 -2.40 14.57
CA TYR A 601 -11.88 -1.29 13.62
C TYR A 601 -12.93 -0.22 13.96
N CYS A 602 -12.56 0.71 14.83
CA CYS A 602 -13.26 2.00 14.97
C CYS A 602 -12.24 3.16 14.87
N PRO A 603 -11.49 3.35 13.78
CA PRO A 603 -10.65 4.53 13.73
C PRO A 603 -11.51 5.78 13.54
N GLN A 604 -11.05 6.86 14.15
CA GLN A 604 -11.48 8.22 13.86
C GLN A 604 -11.13 8.63 12.41
N GLU A 605 -10.19 7.91 11.78
CA GLU A 605 -9.62 8.15 10.45
C GLU A 605 -10.62 7.85 9.30
N ASP A 606 -11.50 6.86 9.46
CA ASP A 606 -12.52 6.50 8.47
C ASP A 606 -13.92 6.92 8.95
N MET A 607 -14.24 8.22 8.93
CA MET A 607 -15.57 8.82 9.23
C MET A 607 -15.75 9.43 10.65
N GLY A 608 -14.67 9.83 11.33
CA GLY A 608 -14.77 10.58 12.60
C GLY A 608 -15.10 9.74 13.83
N GLY A 609 -15.11 8.41 13.69
CA GLY A 609 -15.31 7.45 14.78
C GLY A 609 -16.76 7.32 15.26
N TYR A 610 -16.94 6.52 16.32
CA TYR A 610 -18.23 6.36 16.99
C TYR A 610 -18.79 7.73 17.44
N GLY A 611 -19.88 8.19 16.83
CA GLY A 611 -20.52 9.47 17.14
C GLY A 611 -20.26 10.60 16.12
N GLY A 612 -19.48 10.37 15.06
CA GLY A 612 -19.36 11.29 13.93
C GLY A 612 -20.64 11.38 13.10
N GLY A 613 -20.96 12.57 12.56
CA GLY A 613 -22.19 12.78 11.78
C GLY A 613 -22.28 11.97 10.47
N SER A 614 -21.15 11.46 9.98
CA SER A 614 -21.04 10.57 8.81
C SER A 614 -21.07 9.07 9.18
N PHE A 615 -21.20 8.73 10.47
CA PHE A 615 -21.28 7.36 10.94
C PHE A 615 -22.68 6.78 10.64
N ASP A 616 -22.76 5.78 9.75
CA ASP A 616 -24.01 5.12 9.39
C ASP A 616 -24.15 3.74 10.07
N TRP A 617 -24.93 3.68 11.16
CA TRP A 617 -25.29 2.44 11.87
C TRP A 617 -26.14 1.47 11.05
N GLN A 618 -26.71 1.90 9.91
CA GLN A 618 -27.58 1.06 9.08
C GLN A 618 -26.81 0.37 7.95
N ASN A 619 -25.59 0.81 7.64
CA ASN A 619 -24.72 0.12 6.69
C ASN A 619 -24.13 -1.15 7.35
N PRO A 620 -24.40 -2.36 6.82
CA PRO A 620 -23.90 -3.62 7.38
C PRO A 620 -22.38 -3.81 7.25
N PHE A 621 -21.64 -2.88 6.64
CA PHE A 621 -20.19 -2.84 6.73
C PHE A 621 -19.76 -1.90 7.88
N VAL A 622 -20.39 -0.73 8.05
CA VAL A 622 -20.04 0.25 9.10
C VAL A 622 -20.49 -0.18 10.50
N ALA A 623 -21.71 -0.73 10.65
CA ALA A 623 -22.23 -1.23 11.92
C ALA A 623 -21.44 -2.46 12.44
N TYR A 624 -20.89 -3.24 11.51
CA TYR A 624 -20.07 -4.42 11.81
C TYR A 624 -18.61 -4.01 12.10
N ASN A 625 -18.06 -2.98 11.46
CA ASN A 625 -16.68 -2.54 11.71
C ASN A 625 -16.39 -2.19 13.17
N CYS A 626 -17.31 -1.46 13.80
CA CYS A 626 -17.07 -0.93 15.13
C CYS A 626 -17.24 -1.93 16.27
N THR A 627 -17.71 -3.14 15.95
CA THR A 627 -18.10 -4.13 16.95
C THR A 627 -17.36 -5.45 16.77
N TRP A 628 -16.69 -5.67 15.64
CA TRP A 628 -15.95 -6.89 15.39
C TRP A 628 -14.55 -6.82 15.95
N GLY A 629 -14.37 -7.60 17.01
CA GLY A 629 -13.08 -8.07 17.44
C GLY A 629 -12.82 -9.50 16.99
N PHE A 630 -11.80 -9.71 16.16
CA PHE A 630 -11.17 -11.01 15.98
C PHE A 630 -10.89 -11.60 17.35
N HIS A 631 -11.25 -12.87 17.55
CA HIS A 631 -10.79 -13.58 18.72
C HIS A 631 -9.26 -13.54 18.75
N TYR A 632 -8.69 -13.06 19.87
CA TYR A 632 -7.26 -13.18 20.11
C TYR A 632 -6.83 -14.62 19.84
N PRO A 633 -5.76 -14.85 19.06
CA PRO A 633 -5.29 -16.20 18.86
C PRO A 633 -4.98 -16.80 20.24
N SER A 634 -5.28 -18.09 20.41
CA SER A 634 -5.38 -18.70 21.73
C SER A 634 -4.10 -18.46 22.54
N PRO A 635 -4.18 -18.00 23.80
CA PRO A 635 -2.97 -17.75 24.58
C PRO A 635 -2.21 -19.05 24.85
N PHE A 636 -0.90 -18.89 25.04
CA PHE A 636 -0.09 -19.92 25.67
C PHE A 636 -0.56 -20.11 27.13
N PRO A 637 -0.62 -21.32 27.68
CA PRO A 637 -1.02 -21.55 29.06
C PRO A 637 -0.08 -20.88 30.06
N GLU A 638 -0.66 -20.19 31.04
CA GLU A 638 0.11 -19.48 32.06
C GLU A 638 0.23 -20.30 33.37
N GLY A 639 -0.52 -21.41 33.51
CA GLY A 639 -0.52 -22.27 34.71
C GLY A 639 0.39 -23.51 34.62
N LYS A 640 0.94 -23.94 35.77
CA LYS A 640 1.84 -25.11 35.90
C LYS A 640 1.22 -26.46 35.46
N ALA A 641 -0.11 -26.58 35.47
CA ALA A 641 -0.83 -27.82 35.14
C ALA A 641 -1.15 -27.98 33.64
N ALA A 642 -0.75 -27.04 32.78
CA ALA A 642 -1.28 -26.99 31.42
C ALA A 642 -0.70 -27.99 30.43
N CYS A 643 0.42 -28.63 30.77
CA CYS A 643 0.97 -29.80 30.08
C CYS A 643 1.52 -30.78 31.12
N SER A 644 0.69 -31.20 32.08
CA SER A 644 1.04 -32.39 32.85
C SER A 644 0.96 -33.58 31.88
N ALA A 645 2.11 -33.94 31.30
CA ALA A 645 2.36 -35.32 30.91
C ALA A 645 2.39 -36.14 32.22
N THR A 646 1.22 -36.31 32.81
CA THR A 646 0.98 -37.18 33.97
C THR A 646 -0.14 -38.13 33.55
N GLY A 647 0.19 -39.05 32.65
CA GLY A 647 0.29 -40.42 33.13
C GLY A 647 1.66 -40.49 33.81
N GLU A 648 1.67 -40.69 35.13
CA GLU A 648 2.87 -40.72 35.97
C GLU A 648 4.02 -41.52 35.33
N GLN A 649 5.20 -40.92 35.17
CA GLN A 649 6.44 -41.61 35.52
C GLN A 649 7.47 -40.62 36.07
N ARG A 650 8.03 -41.03 37.21
CA ARG A 650 8.94 -40.29 38.08
C ARG A 650 10.22 -39.83 37.37
N GLU A 651 10.63 -38.64 37.80
CA GLU A 651 11.98 -38.08 37.82
C GLU A 651 13.13 -39.04 37.46
N ARG A 652 13.95 -38.61 36.50
CA ARG A 652 15.39 -38.49 36.72
C ARG A 652 15.97 -37.37 35.87
N SER A 653 16.79 -36.57 36.52
CA SER A 653 17.55 -35.43 36.03
C SER A 653 18.49 -35.77 34.86
N SER A 654 18.47 -34.95 33.80
CA SER A 654 19.70 -34.58 33.07
C SER A 654 19.45 -33.38 32.15
N SER A 655 20.21 -32.31 32.42
CA SER A 655 20.75 -31.27 31.54
C SER A 655 20.04 -30.87 30.23
N ALA A 656 19.89 -29.55 30.08
CA ALA A 656 19.60 -28.82 28.84
C ALA A 656 20.41 -29.36 27.64
N GLY A 657 19.71 -29.78 26.58
CA GLY A 657 20.34 -30.25 25.34
C GLY A 657 19.49 -31.11 24.39
N GLY A 658 18.17 -31.26 24.61
CA GLY A 658 17.39 -32.33 23.95
C GLY A 658 16.28 -31.92 22.98
N LEU A 659 16.27 -30.71 22.41
CA LEU A 659 15.17 -30.26 21.53
C LEU A 659 15.17 -30.89 20.11
N LEU A 660 16.22 -31.63 19.74
CA LEU A 660 16.37 -32.22 18.40
C LEU A 660 16.08 -33.72 18.30
N SER A 661 15.94 -34.45 19.41
CA SER A 661 15.76 -35.92 19.37
C SER A 661 14.29 -36.37 19.26
N SER A 662 13.31 -35.48 19.46
CA SER A 662 11.89 -35.84 19.52
C SER A 662 11.13 -35.61 18.20
N LEU A 663 11.84 -35.41 17.09
CA LEU A 663 11.25 -35.08 15.78
C LEU A 663 11.18 -36.27 14.80
N LEU A 664 11.57 -37.47 15.21
CA LEU A 664 11.46 -38.68 14.39
C LEU A 664 10.37 -39.61 14.94
N PRO A 665 9.51 -40.20 14.09
CA PRO A 665 8.57 -41.23 14.53
C PRO A 665 9.34 -42.46 15.00
N PRO A 666 8.86 -43.17 16.05
CA PRO A 666 9.51 -44.38 16.51
C PRO A 666 9.43 -45.46 15.42
N VAL A 667 10.58 -46.00 15.07
CA VAL A 667 10.74 -47.15 14.17
C VAL A 667 11.02 -48.41 14.98
N ASN A 668 10.65 -49.57 14.46
CA ASN A 668 11.02 -50.84 15.08
C ASN A 668 12.53 -51.13 14.92
N ALA A 669 13.02 -52.23 15.52
CA ALA A 669 14.43 -52.65 15.42
C ALA A 669 14.91 -52.97 13.99
N ALA A 670 14.01 -52.98 12.99
CA ALA A 670 14.30 -53.15 11.58
C ALA A 670 14.17 -51.83 10.76
N GLY A 671 13.86 -50.70 11.39
CA GLY A 671 13.79 -49.39 10.74
C GLY A 671 12.45 -49.04 10.08
N GLU A 672 11.38 -49.81 10.29
CA GLU A 672 10.05 -49.52 9.72
C GLU A 672 9.14 -48.73 10.68
N PRO A 673 8.27 -47.83 10.17
CA PRO A 673 7.31 -47.07 10.98
C PRO A 673 6.28 -48.00 11.64
N LEU A 674 6.08 -47.84 12.95
CA LEU A 674 5.05 -48.59 13.68
C LEU A 674 3.64 -48.15 13.24
N ALA A 675 2.88 -49.05 12.61
CA ALA A 675 1.48 -48.84 12.29
C ALA A 675 0.63 -48.84 13.58
N GLY A 676 -0.12 -47.76 13.82
CA GLY A 676 -1.05 -47.63 14.95
C GLY A 676 -0.56 -46.81 16.15
N ALA A 677 0.51 -46.02 16.02
CA ALA A 677 0.84 -44.98 17.00
C ALA A 677 -0.10 -43.78 16.84
N ASP A 678 -1.38 -43.99 17.14
CA ASP A 678 -2.39 -42.94 17.18
C ASP A 678 -2.02 -41.91 18.25
N GLY A 679 -2.08 -40.65 17.83
CA GLY A 679 -1.65 -39.51 18.61
C GLY A 679 -2.49 -39.27 19.86
N VAL A 680 -2.04 -38.29 20.64
CA VAL A 680 -2.81 -37.70 21.74
C VAL A 680 -4.24 -37.44 21.28
N ASN A 681 -5.17 -38.17 21.91
CA ASN A 681 -6.59 -38.08 21.69
C ASN A 681 -7.05 -36.63 21.93
N VAL A 682 -7.55 -35.95 20.90
CA VAL A 682 -8.09 -34.59 21.02
C VAL A 682 -9.49 -34.69 21.61
N ALA A 683 -9.59 -34.59 22.92
CA ALA A 683 -10.86 -34.26 23.56
C ALA A 683 -11.05 -32.74 23.48
N GLU A 684 -11.94 -32.28 22.60
CA GLU A 684 -12.46 -30.92 22.69
C GLU A 684 -13.09 -30.74 24.06
N ARG A 685 -12.64 -29.73 24.82
CA ARG A 685 -13.26 -29.43 26.11
C ARG A 685 -14.71 -28.98 25.84
N PRO A 686 -15.71 -29.50 26.57
CA PRO A 686 -17.13 -29.14 26.39
C PRO A 686 -17.47 -27.66 26.67
N ASN A 687 -16.48 -26.83 26.98
CA ASN A 687 -16.62 -25.38 27.19
C ASN A 687 -15.89 -24.54 26.13
N SER A 688 -15.40 -25.15 25.04
CA SER A 688 -14.98 -24.43 23.84
C SER A 688 -16.24 -24.06 23.05
N THR A 689 -16.86 -22.94 23.41
CA THR A 689 -18.03 -22.42 22.69
C THR A 689 -17.60 -21.93 21.31
N THR A 690 -17.60 -22.81 20.32
CA THR A 690 -17.65 -22.52 18.89
C THR A 690 -19.11 -22.44 18.41
N CYS A 691 -19.99 -21.84 19.21
CA CYS A 691 -21.34 -21.46 18.76
C CYS A 691 -21.19 -20.19 17.92
N PRO A 692 -21.53 -20.19 16.62
CA PRO A 692 -21.11 -19.16 15.68
C PRO A 692 -22.06 -17.95 15.64
N ARG A 693 -22.23 -17.30 16.79
CA ARG A 693 -22.67 -15.90 16.92
C ARG A 693 -21.87 -15.27 18.05
N ILE A 694 -20.80 -14.58 17.68
CA ILE A 694 -19.77 -14.07 18.58
C ILE A 694 -20.37 -12.92 19.40
N MET A 695 -20.52 -13.12 20.72
CA MET A 695 -20.81 -12.02 21.65
C MET A 695 -19.54 -11.22 21.91
N LEU A 696 -19.53 -9.95 21.48
CA LEU A 696 -18.37 -9.08 21.50
C LEU A 696 -18.46 -8.18 22.73
N CYS A 697 -17.90 -8.68 23.84
CA CYS A 697 -17.61 -7.85 25.01
C CYS A 697 -16.16 -7.45 24.96
N ASP A 698 -15.94 -6.15 24.95
CA ASP A 698 -14.71 -5.64 24.41
C ASP A 698 -13.82 -5.08 25.53
N TYR A 699 -12.52 -5.37 25.47
CA TYR A 699 -11.46 -4.82 26.33
C TYR A 699 -10.46 -4.04 25.48
N ASN A 700 -10.03 -2.83 25.89
CA ASN A 700 -8.91 -2.17 25.21
C ASN A 700 -7.61 -2.90 25.59
N ILE A 701 -6.67 -3.04 24.64
CA ILE A 701 -5.31 -3.48 24.95
C ILE A 701 -4.42 -2.26 25.18
N LEU A 702 -3.87 -2.15 26.38
CA LEU A 702 -2.92 -1.11 26.75
C LEU A 702 -1.56 -1.34 26.10
N PRO A 703 -0.68 -0.32 26.05
CA PRO A 703 0.67 -0.44 25.47
C PRO A 703 1.52 -1.57 26.09
N ASP A 704 1.21 -2.02 27.30
CA ASP A 704 1.90 -3.13 27.98
C ASP A 704 1.29 -4.51 27.67
N GLY A 705 0.28 -4.58 26.81
CA GLY A 705 -0.42 -5.82 26.44
C GLY A 705 -1.49 -6.25 27.45
N SER A 706 -1.74 -5.47 28.50
CA SER A 706 -2.82 -5.73 29.46
C SER A 706 -4.18 -5.29 28.91
N MET A 707 -5.24 -5.91 29.41
CA MET A 707 -6.62 -5.57 29.06
C MET A 707 -7.15 -4.50 30.02
N THR A 708 -7.91 -3.52 29.54
CA THR A 708 -8.57 -2.51 30.39
C THR A 708 -9.71 -3.12 31.22
N LYS A 709 -10.48 -2.30 31.94
CA LYS A 709 -11.80 -2.75 32.40
C LYS A 709 -12.68 -3.05 31.17
N PRO A 710 -13.56 -4.06 31.26
CA PRO A 710 -14.42 -4.39 30.14
C PRO A 710 -15.43 -3.29 29.86
N ILE A 711 -15.80 -3.16 28.58
CA ILE A 711 -16.84 -2.22 28.15
C ILE A 711 -18.20 -2.69 28.69
N ARG A 712 -18.98 -1.75 29.24
CA ARG A 712 -20.26 -2.02 29.93
C ARG A 712 -21.37 -2.55 29.02
N TRP A 713 -21.21 -2.44 27.70
CA TRP A 713 -22.18 -2.85 26.68
C TRP A 713 -21.49 -3.73 25.65
N CYS A 714 -22.05 -4.91 25.39
CA CYS A 714 -21.54 -5.88 24.43
C CYS A 714 -22.45 -5.92 23.21
N ASN A 715 -21.87 -5.98 22.02
CA ASN A 715 -22.68 -6.09 20.82
C ASN A 715 -23.04 -7.55 20.54
N ILE A 716 -24.28 -7.78 20.12
CA ILE A 716 -24.78 -9.08 19.67
C ILE A 716 -25.36 -8.85 18.28
N GLU A 717 -24.88 -9.60 17.29
CA GLU A 717 -25.39 -9.56 15.92
C GLU A 717 -26.91 -9.74 15.90
N GLY A 718 -27.65 -8.73 15.41
CA GLY A 718 -29.11 -8.73 15.30
C GLY A 718 -29.90 -8.17 16.50
N TYR A 719 -29.23 -7.66 17.54
CA TYR A 719 -29.88 -7.05 18.72
C TYR A 719 -29.23 -5.68 19.05
N ASN A 720 -29.94 -4.78 19.75
CA ASN A 720 -29.42 -3.45 20.18
C ASN A 720 -28.36 -3.54 21.32
N GLY A 721 -27.47 -4.53 21.26
CA GLY A 721 -26.48 -4.86 22.29
C GLY A 721 -27.06 -5.38 23.61
N MET A 722 -26.19 -5.75 24.55
CA MET A 722 -26.53 -6.21 25.90
C MET A 722 -25.61 -5.59 26.95
N LYS A 723 -26.05 -5.42 28.21
CA LYS A 723 -25.12 -5.09 29.30
C LYS A 723 -24.18 -6.26 29.57
N GLN A 724 -22.91 -5.93 29.81
CA GLN A 724 -21.87 -6.92 30.08
C GLN A 724 -22.17 -7.80 31.31
N ASP A 725 -22.86 -7.27 32.31
CA ASP A 725 -23.25 -8.00 33.52
C ASP A 725 -24.15 -9.21 33.22
N HIS A 726 -24.82 -9.21 32.06
CA HIS A 726 -25.66 -10.32 31.60
C HIS A 726 -24.89 -11.36 30.77
N LEU A 727 -23.65 -11.08 30.38
CA LEU A 727 -22.84 -11.96 29.52
C LEU A 727 -22.65 -13.38 30.10
N PRO A 728 -22.32 -13.57 31.39
CA PRO A 728 -22.13 -14.92 31.94
C PRO A 728 -23.40 -15.76 31.88
N ALA A 729 -24.56 -15.16 32.16
CA ALA A 729 -25.86 -15.82 32.10
C ALA A 729 -26.23 -16.21 30.66
N THR A 730 -26.04 -15.29 29.70
CA THR A 730 -26.33 -15.56 28.28
C THR A 730 -25.39 -16.61 27.70
N ARG A 731 -24.10 -16.61 28.05
CA ARG A 731 -23.18 -17.70 27.67
C ARG A 731 -23.63 -19.06 28.21
N ALA A 732 -24.05 -19.11 29.48
CA ALA A 732 -24.54 -20.33 30.12
C ALA A 732 -25.86 -20.83 29.51
N MET A 733 -26.74 -19.93 29.05
CA MET A 733 -27.96 -20.29 28.30
C MET A 733 -27.64 -20.85 26.92
N LEU A 734 -26.78 -20.18 26.15
CA LEU A 734 -26.40 -20.61 24.80
C LEU A 734 -25.69 -21.97 24.79
N ALA A 735 -24.85 -22.23 25.81
CA ALA A 735 -24.15 -23.50 25.96
C ALA A 735 -25.09 -24.69 26.28
N LYS A 736 -26.32 -24.43 26.71
CA LYS A 736 -27.34 -25.46 27.02
C LYS A 736 -28.26 -25.78 25.84
N MET A 737 -28.12 -25.08 24.70
CA MET A 737 -28.95 -25.32 23.52
C MET A 737 -28.49 -26.58 22.75
N PRO A 738 -29.42 -27.41 22.25
CA PRO A 738 -29.07 -28.60 21.46
C PRO A 738 -28.27 -28.23 20.20
N ASP A 739 -27.27 -29.03 19.85
CA ASP A 739 -26.45 -28.96 18.61
C ASP A 739 -25.58 -27.70 18.40
N GLY A 740 -25.44 -26.82 19.39
CA GLY A 740 -24.55 -25.65 19.28
C GLY A 740 -24.93 -24.69 18.13
N ARG A 741 -26.19 -24.71 17.68
CA ARG A 741 -26.75 -23.78 16.69
C ARG A 741 -27.80 -22.92 17.39
N CYS A 742 -27.71 -21.60 17.24
CA CYS A 742 -28.86 -20.73 17.47
C CYS A 742 -29.79 -20.85 16.26
N PRO A 743 -30.99 -21.47 16.34
CA PRO A 743 -31.98 -21.23 15.32
C PRO A 743 -32.46 -19.78 15.48
N TYR A 744 -32.65 -19.05 14.39
CA TYR A 744 -33.72 -18.06 14.38
C TYR A 744 -35.01 -18.84 14.65
N PRO A 745 -35.78 -18.57 15.73
CA PRO A 745 -37.18 -18.94 15.69
C PRO A 745 -37.84 -17.98 14.69
N PRO A 746 -38.58 -18.48 13.69
CA PRO A 746 -39.50 -17.62 12.97
C PRO A 746 -40.53 -17.10 13.99
N GLY A 747 -40.52 -15.80 14.31
CA GLY A 747 -41.62 -15.16 15.03
C GLY A 747 -41.33 -14.37 16.31
N ASP A 748 -40.08 -14.16 16.73
CA ASP A 748 -39.82 -13.31 17.91
C ASP A 748 -40.00 -11.81 17.60
N ILE A 749 -40.95 -11.18 18.30
CA ILE A 749 -41.33 -9.77 18.19
C ILE A 749 -40.93 -9.05 19.50
N PRO A 750 -40.43 -7.79 19.45
CA PRO A 750 -40.16 -7.00 20.65
C PRO A 750 -41.33 -7.00 21.65
N GLY A 751 -41.09 -7.45 22.89
CA GLY A 751 -42.09 -7.55 23.96
C GLY A 751 -42.31 -8.95 24.59
N MET A 752 -41.53 -9.96 24.20
CA MET A 752 -41.51 -11.31 24.80
C MET A 752 -40.54 -11.41 26.00
N PRO A 753 -40.66 -12.45 26.88
CA PRO A 753 -39.80 -12.62 28.04
C PRO A 753 -38.31 -12.55 27.69
N GLY A 754 -37.58 -11.66 28.37
CA GLY A 754 -36.17 -11.40 28.13
C GLY A 754 -35.87 -10.19 27.23
N PHE A 755 -36.86 -9.59 26.53
CA PHE A 755 -36.63 -8.43 25.67
C PHE A 755 -37.65 -7.30 25.86
N ASP A 756 -37.20 -6.04 25.85
CA ASP A 756 -38.09 -4.89 25.90
C ASP A 756 -38.76 -4.60 24.54
N ARG A 757 -39.71 -3.66 24.52
CA ARG A 757 -40.42 -3.24 23.29
C ARG A 757 -39.52 -2.58 22.23
N ARG A 758 -38.27 -2.28 22.55
CA ARG A 758 -37.26 -1.72 21.64
C ARG A 758 -36.27 -2.79 21.17
N GLY A 759 -36.44 -4.05 21.58
CA GLY A 759 -35.57 -5.17 21.21
C GLY A 759 -34.29 -5.29 22.06
N HIS A 760 -34.20 -4.60 23.21
CA HIS A 760 -33.08 -4.78 24.14
C HIS A 760 -33.28 -6.02 25.01
N TYR A 761 -32.24 -6.84 25.18
CA TYR A 761 -32.28 -7.93 26.16
C TYR A 761 -32.23 -7.35 27.58
N ILE A 762 -33.26 -7.59 28.39
CA ILE A 762 -33.40 -7.09 29.77
C ILE A 762 -33.27 -8.20 30.83
N GLY A 763 -32.96 -9.42 30.41
CA GLY A 763 -32.88 -10.59 31.27
C GLY A 763 -34.24 -11.20 31.61
N ALA A 764 -34.22 -12.50 31.93
CA ALA A 764 -35.29 -13.22 32.62
C ALA A 764 -34.66 -13.95 33.80
#